data_AF-A0A972LBU2-F1
#
_entry.id   AF-A0A972LBU2-F1
#
_cell.length_a   1.000
_cell.length_b   1.000
_cell.length_c   1.000
_cell.angle_alpha   90.00
_cell.angle_beta   90.00
_cell.angle_gamma   90.00
#
_symmetry.space_group_name_H-M   'P 1'
#
loop_
_entity.id
_entity.type
_entity.pdbx_description
1 polymer ?
#
loop_
_entity_poly.entity_id
_entity_poly.type
_entity_poly.pdbx_seq_one_letter_code
_entity_poly.pdbx_strand_id
1 'polypeptide(L)'
;MPELRSRELACSPLWLLLLCGLFPTETLASSCEVWSARAESIEGSVEVRTFGFKPWVAVSSGDNFCLGDTVRVLKNSRAALYLNNGTLLRLDEQSVVTFTGEQDEKSFWLKLVKGVGHFISRIKHSFTVVTPFVNAAVEGTEFVVQTTDGGSRVTVFEGQVAAHNELGRITLRSGQSATASGRHAPMLISVMQPRDAVQWALYYPPLLPFDEMALSPAEGKLAAWQEKTAQSVARYQTGDIRGALESISAIGAEPKETRFYLYRAALSLSVGRVEVARQAIQQALRLQQNNASALALQAIIALVNNDKERALQRAKQAVVSDASAVSAQLALSYAQQAYFDLKQARITIEHAVTIHEHDALLWARLAELHLMFGEPEAAQAAAQKAMELAPGLAHTHTVLGFSALTHGDLSAAQQAFTTAIELEQGAPLPRLGLGLLTINRGKLEQGRHYIEVSASLDPNNALIRSYLGKAYFEERRDNLATDQYLMAEQLSPLDPTPWFYQAILEQTLNRPVVALSALNRSIELNDNRAIYRSRLLLDEDRAARTTSLARIYRDLGFKQQAFLESQKSLSRDPTNYSAHRFLADTYAGESRHEIARVSELLQAQLLQPLSLGPIQPQLAESNLALFNEGGSARLSFNEFNRLFVRNGTRLHSNLLVGSNNTWADDFVVSGLNERFSYSVGQFHYETDGFRENNDLTHDIYNAFGQMRVTPRLSLQAELRRKKTAQGDLVLNFDPADFSTVNRRRVTQDTARVGGRYQLSAQSNTIFSYIHSKREGRQQLLSQAPSVVEADDNRSDQIEAQYLFQHEKFNLTTGISAYDVKQKFDSAFDWSAIFGSNCPPFPPVPCGEVGENPRKARSAYLYSNIFTTSKIWNIGFSYDSVEKGALDLNEVSPKIGLQWSLSEQTTLRAAYFETIKKTLTVQQTIEPTQVAGFNQLFDDHNGTQSAFTGLGVDSKINASLFGSVEFYLRDLDVPVFSDTKVTQFNRKEAFYRIQMDWAAYARWAASVRYQQERVSNKAPGPERVETAQVPVKISYFHPNNAFGKLTATHVRQHVTLDSGTSFSSRTEAFFVVDLAIGYRLPNRWGSITLEARNLFDKTFIFQDQNFMRSEPVSYEFIPERTIMTQLSLNI
;
A
#
# COMPACT_ATOMS: atom_id res chain seq x y z
N MET A 1 -2.54 15.75 57.59
CA MET A 1 -3.01 14.47 58.15
C MET A 1 -2.92 13.42 57.05
N PRO A 2 -2.33 12.25 57.31
CA PRO A 2 -0.88 12.02 57.32
C PRO A 2 -0.49 10.93 56.30
N GLU A 3 0.72 10.83 55.74
CA GLU A 3 2.09 10.77 56.31
C GLU A 3 2.38 9.46 57.06
N LEU A 4 3.66 9.01 56.99
CA LEU A 4 4.35 7.88 57.68
C LEU A 4 4.47 6.59 56.83
N ARG A 5 5.59 5.87 56.73
CA ARG A 5 6.92 5.79 57.39
C ARG A 5 7.74 4.77 56.55
N SER A 6 8.99 4.93 56.11
CA SER A 6 10.31 4.98 56.80
C SER A 6 10.55 3.91 57.91
N ARG A 7 11.57 3.06 57.72
CA ARG A 7 12.60 2.56 58.70
C ARG A 7 13.26 1.29 58.12
N GLU A 8 14.54 1.27 57.74
CA GLU A 8 15.78 1.24 58.55
C GLU A 8 15.79 0.21 59.69
N LEU A 9 16.72 -0.75 59.59
CA LEU A 9 17.43 -1.52 60.64
C LEU A 9 18.59 -2.26 59.91
N ALA A 10 19.81 -1.72 59.89
CA ALA A 10 20.89 -1.86 60.88
C ALA A 10 21.61 -3.24 60.86
N CYS A 11 22.89 -3.27 60.43
CA CYS A 11 23.96 -3.90 61.21
C CYS A 11 25.37 -3.47 60.72
N SER A 12 26.30 -3.39 61.67
CA SER A 12 27.59 -2.70 61.67
C SER A 12 28.76 -3.47 61.02
N PRO A 13 29.94 -2.82 60.83
CA PRO A 13 31.12 -3.40 60.19
C PRO A 13 32.11 -3.97 61.23
N LEU A 14 32.82 -5.07 60.93
CA LEU A 14 34.21 -5.33 61.39
C LEU A 14 34.75 -6.65 60.80
N TRP A 15 35.87 -6.56 60.07
CA TRP A 15 36.96 -7.56 59.91
C TRP A 15 36.60 -8.96 59.36
N LEU A 16 37.10 -9.41 58.21
CA LEU A 16 38.51 -9.69 57.95
C LEU A 16 38.80 -9.81 56.44
N LEU A 17 39.91 -9.19 56.04
CA LEU A 17 40.71 -9.53 54.87
C LEU A 17 41.10 -11.01 54.89
N LEU A 18 40.92 -11.74 53.77
CA LEU A 18 41.87 -12.72 53.20
C LEU A 18 41.20 -13.55 52.11
N LEU A 19 41.42 -13.19 50.84
CA LEU A 19 41.79 -14.10 49.73
C LEU A 19 41.79 -13.32 48.42
N CYS A 20 42.95 -12.73 48.11
CA CYS A 20 43.34 -12.45 46.74
C CYS A 20 43.45 -13.77 45.97
N GLY A 21 42.64 -13.92 44.93
CA GLY A 21 42.74 -14.98 43.93
C GLY A 21 42.43 -14.42 42.54
N LEU A 22 43.42 -13.74 41.97
CA LEU A 22 43.69 -13.57 40.53
C LEU A 22 42.53 -13.83 39.55
N PHE A 23 41.81 -12.76 39.17
CA PHE A 23 41.34 -12.56 37.79
C PHE A 23 41.26 -11.06 37.52
N PRO A 24 42.05 -10.48 36.58
CA PRO A 24 41.81 -9.11 36.15
C PRO A 24 40.60 -9.12 35.22
N THR A 25 39.45 -8.68 35.72
CA THR A 25 38.38 -8.18 34.87
C THR A 25 38.71 -6.73 34.54
N GLU A 26 39.38 -6.51 33.41
CA GLU A 26 39.49 -5.18 32.81
C GLU A 26 38.09 -4.73 32.40
N THR A 27 37.46 -3.94 33.26
CA THR A 27 36.21 -3.24 32.95
C THR A 27 36.58 -1.94 32.24
N LEU A 28 36.23 -1.84 30.95
CA LEU A 28 36.15 -0.58 30.22
C LEU A 28 35.09 0.30 30.91
N ALA A 29 35.51 1.15 31.84
CA ALA A 29 34.60 2.07 32.50
C ALA A 29 35.31 3.37 32.90
N SER A 30 35.62 4.20 31.90
CA SER A 30 35.29 5.62 32.01
C SER A 30 34.10 5.85 31.07
N SER A 31 32.89 5.92 31.62
CA SER A 31 31.71 6.29 30.85
C SER A 31 31.93 7.69 30.28
N CYS A 32 32.11 7.83 28.97
CA CYS A 32 32.21 9.14 28.34
C CYS A 32 30.88 9.88 28.47
N GLU A 33 30.91 11.11 28.97
CA GLU A 33 29.71 11.97 29.06
C GLU A 33 29.12 12.25 27.67
N VAL A 34 29.97 12.37 26.64
CA VAL A 34 29.56 12.54 25.24
C VAL A 34 30.34 11.57 24.36
N TRP A 35 29.63 10.60 23.78
CA TRP A 35 30.21 9.67 22.81
C TRP A 35 30.33 10.33 21.42
N SER A 36 31.35 9.96 20.66
CA SER A 36 31.63 10.44 19.28
C SER A 36 31.19 9.44 18.21
N ALA A 37 31.36 8.16 18.48
CA ALA A 37 30.93 7.08 17.60
C ALA A 37 30.49 5.85 18.40
N ARG A 38 29.69 4.98 17.81
CA ARG A 38 29.25 3.71 18.38
C ARG A 38 29.45 2.59 17.35
N ALA A 39 29.92 1.43 17.79
CA ALA A 39 30.02 0.25 16.94
C ALA A 39 28.62 -0.37 16.68
N GLU A 40 28.23 -0.48 15.41
CA GLU A 40 26.96 -1.08 14.97
C GLU A 40 27.15 -2.51 14.42
N SER A 41 28.30 -2.78 13.82
CA SER A 41 28.67 -4.10 13.29
C SER A 41 30.19 -4.27 13.29
N ILE A 42 30.65 -5.42 13.78
CA ILE A 42 32.04 -5.84 13.81
C ILE A 42 32.15 -7.21 13.14
N GLU A 43 32.98 -7.30 12.11
CA GLU A 43 33.28 -8.54 11.39
C GLU A 43 34.79 -8.76 11.39
N GLY A 44 35.25 -9.84 12.03
CA GLY A 44 36.68 -10.06 12.26
C GLY A 44 37.22 -9.24 13.43
N SER A 45 38.42 -8.68 13.29
CA SER A 45 39.17 -8.03 14.36
C SER A 45 39.20 -6.51 14.20
N VAL A 46 38.61 -5.82 15.18
CA VAL A 46 38.63 -4.36 15.30
C VAL A 46 39.14 -4.00 16.69
N GLU A 47 40.01 -3.00 16.73
CA GLU A 47 40.64 -2.57 17.97
C GLU A 47 40.57 -1.06 18.12
N VAL A 48 40.47 -0.59 19.36
CA VAL A 48 40.47 0.81 19.74
C VAL A 48 41.66 1.11 20.64
N ARG A 49 42.23 2.30 20.47
CA ARG A 49 43.16 2.90 21.41
C ARG A 49 42.55 4.19 21.94
N THR A 50 42.22 4.19 23.22
CA THR A 50 41.59 5.34 23.88
C THR A 50 42.57 6.49 24.06
N PHE A 51 42.08 7.72 24.02
CA PHE A 51 42.92 8.91 24.17
C PHE A 51 43.69 8.90 25.50
N GLY A 52 45.02 9.08 25.45
CA GLY A 52 45.89 9.03 26.64
C GLY A 52 46.23 7.62 27.14
N PHE A 53 45.61 6.56 26.59
CA PHE A 53 45.91 5.17 26.90
C PHE A 53 46.75 4.53 25.78
N LYS A 54 47.76 3.74 26.14
CA LYS A 54 48.72 3.18 25.18
C LYS A 54 48.29 1.86 24.50
N PRO A 55 47.71 0.86 25.19
CA PRO A 55 47.42 -0.42 24.56
C PRO A 55 46.19 -0.35 23.64
N TRP A 56 46.18 -1.24 22.63
CA TRP A 56 45.01 -1.49 21.79
C TRP A 56 44.11 -2.51 22.48
N VAL A 57 42.81 -2.23 22.52
CA VAL A 57 41.78 -3.08 23.14
C VAL A 57 40.81 -3.54 22.05
N ALA A 58 40.33 -4.78 22.14
CA ALA A 58 39.35 -5.31 21.20
C ALA A 58 38.01 -4.57 21.31
N VAL A 59 37.36 -4.36 20.19
CA VAL A 59 36.05 -3.69 20.08
C VAL A 59 34.95 -4.73 19.92
N SER A 60 33.86 -4.55 20.67
CA SER A 60 32.61 -5.28 20.53
C SER A 60 31.51 -4.40 19.94
N SER A 61 30.48 -5.02 19.37
CA SER A 61 29.29 -4.29 18.93
C SER A 61 28.60 -3.62 20.11
N GLY A 62 28.13 -2.39 19.93
CA GLY A 62 27.54 -1.59 20.98
C GLY A 62 28.53 -0.70 21.75
N ASP A 63 29.85 -0.93 21.62
CA ASP A 63 30.87 -0.10 22.27
C ASP A 63 30.81 1.35 21.76
N ASN A 64 30.97 2.29 22.69
CA ASN A 64 31.05 3.72 22.40
C ASN A 64 32.50 4.19 22.36
N PHE A 65 32.81 5.08 21.43
CA PHE A 65 34.11 5.72 21.25
C PHE A 65 34.01 7.20 21.56
N CYS A 66 35.08 7.75 22.08
CA CYS A 66 35.14 9.12 22.57
C CYS A 66 36.08 9.98 21.72
N LEU A 67 36.09 11.28 22.00
CA LEU A 67 36.99 12.21 21.32
C LEU A 67 38.44 11.84 21.62
N GLY A 68 39.27 11.83 20.57
CA GLY A 68 40.68 11.43 20.59
C GLY A 68 40.91 9.93 20.39
N ASP A 69 39.89 9.08 20.49
CA ASP A 69 40.05 7.65 20.30
C ASP A 69 40.43 7.32 18.86
N THR A 70 41.29 6.31 18.70
CA THR A 70 41.70 5.80 17.40
C THR A 70 41.22 4.37 17.24
N VAL A 71 40.46 4.09 16.19
CA VAL A 71 39.99 2.76 15.82
C VAL A 71 40.79 2.23 14.63
N ARG A 72 41.20 0.97 14.68
CA ARG A 72 41.82 0.26 13.55
C ARG A 72 41.05 -1.01 13.21
N VAL A 73 40.84 -1.23 11.92
CA VAL A 73 40.27 -2.45 11.36
C VAL A 73 41.43 -3.30 10.84
N LEU A 74 41.57 -4.53 11.31
CA LEU A 74 42.69 -5.39 10.92
C LEU A 74 42.42 -6.07 9.56
N LYS A 75 43.39 -6.88 9.11
CA LYS A 75 43.27 -7.67 7.87
C LYS A 75 42.06 -8.60 7.92
N ASN A 76 41.40 -8.84 6.78
CA ASN A 76 40.21 -9.69 6.66
C ASN A 76 39.04 -9.27 7.56
N SER A 77 38.97 -8.00 7.98
CA SER A 77 37.98 -7.50 8.94
C SER A 77 37.23 -6.29 8.35
N ARG A 78 36.04 -5.99 8.89
CA ARG A 78 35.21 -4.84 8.50
C ARG A 78 34.50 -4.29 9.75
N ALA A 79 34.18 -3.00 9.76
CA ALA A 79 33.44 -2.37 10.84
C ALA A 79 32.38 -1.41 10.31
N ALA A 80 31.20 -1.35 10.92
CA ALA A 80 30.22 -0.29 10.72
C ALA A 80 30.07 0.50 12.02
N LEU A 81 30.26 1.81 11.94
CA LEU A 81 30.22 2.74 13.06
C LEU A 81 29.14 3.79 12.81
N TYR A 82 28.36 4.11 13.84
CA TYR A 82 27.44 5.25 13.82
C TYR A 82 28.05 6.42 14.58
N LEU A 83 28.18 7.57 13.94
CA LEU A 83 28.70 8.79 14.56
C LEU A 83 27.58 9.53 15.29
N ASN A 84 27.90 10.25 16.36
CA ASN A 84 26.94 11.02 17.15
C ASN A 84 26.25 12.16 16.36
N ASN A 85 26.85 12.55 15.24
CA ASN A 85 26.29 13.48 14.27
C ASN A 85 25.35 12.82 13.26
N GLY A 86 24.97 11.56 13.44
CA GLY A 86 24.05 10.85 12.54
C GLY A 86 24.67 10.36 11.22
N THR A 87 25.99 10.35 11.09
CA THR A 87 26.70 9.78 9.93
C THR A 87 27.05 8.33 10.19
N LEU A 88 26.75 7.47 9.22
CA LEU A 88 27.11 6.07 9.26
C LEU A 88 28.41 5.86 8.46
N LEU A 89 29.38 5.16 9.07
CA LEU A 89 30.72 4.94 8.55
C LEU A 89 31.02 3.45 8.47
N ARG A 90 31.20 2.95 7.25
CA ARG A 90 31.64 1.58 6.99
C ARG A 90 33.14 1.57 6.64
N LEU A 91 33.93 0.77 7.35
CA LEU A 91 35.38 0.69 7.23
C LEU A 91 35.81 -0.67 6.67
N ASP A 92 36.72 -0.63 5.69
CA ASP A 92 37.37 -1.83 5.13
C ASP A 92 38.61 -2.23 5.96
N GLU A 93 39.22 -3.36 5.63
CA GLU A 93 40.44 -3.82 6.28
C GLU A 93 41.57 -2.79 6.21
N GLN A 94 42.46 -2.86 7.19
CA GLN A 94 43.63 -1.97 7.31
C GLN A 94 43.28 -0.48 7.42
N SER A 95 42.03 -0.17 7.75
CA SER A 95 41.57 1.20 7.97
C SER A 95 41.91 1.69 9.37
N VAL A 96 42.38 2.94 9.49
CA VAL A 96 42.70 3.58 10.77
C VAL A 96 42.04 4.95 10.81
N VAL A 97 41.19 5.16 11.82
CA VAL A 97 40.37 6.36 11.99
C VAL A 97 40.60 6.94 13.38
N THR A 98 40.73 8.26 13.49
CA THR A 98 40.77 8.99 14.76
C THR A 98 39.61 9.99 14.82
N PHE A 99 38.90 10.02 15.94
CA PHE A 99 37.81 10.97 16.19
C PHE A 99 38.37 12.26 16.78
N THR A 100 38.55 13.29 15.96
CA THR A 100 39.31 14.50 16.37
C THR A 100 38.45 15.61 16.97
N GLY A 101 37.12 15.55 16.86
CA GLY A 101 36.19 16.50 17.49
C GLY A 101 36.02 17.84 16.77
N GLU A 102 35.15 18.69 17.31
CA GLU A 102 34.82 20.03 16.81
C GLU A 102 35.96 21.01 17.09
N GLN A 103 36.42 21.74 16.07
CA GLN A 103 37.29 22.90 16.24
C GLN A 103 36.48 24.20 16.41
N ASP A 104 35.22 24.21 15.92
CA ASP A 104 34.18 25.24 16.03
C ASP A 104 32.82 24.54 16.21
N GLU A 105 31.84 25.15 16.91
CA GLU A 105 30.50 24.63 17.26
C GLU A 105 29.62 24.13 16.07
N LYS A 106 30.14 24.11 14.83
CA LYS A 106 29.38 23.82 13.60
C LYS A 106 29.96 22.72 12.71
N SER A 107 31.12 22.14 13.06
CA SER A 107 31.85 21.23 12.15
C SER A 107 32.47 20.02 12.85
N PHE A 108 32.01 18.81 12.50
CA PHE A 108 32.58 17.57 13.01
C PHE A 108 33.71 17.07 12.10
N TRP A 109 34.86 16.73 12.70
CA TRP A 109 36.06 16.27 11.99
C TRP A 109 36.39 14.82 12.31
N LEU A 110 36.67 14.05 11.26
CA LEU A 110 37.13 12.66 11.34
C LEU A 110 38.42 12.49 10.55
N LYS A 111 39.47 11.98 11.18
CA LYS A 111 40.75 11.75 10.51
C LYS A 111 40.86 10.30 10.04
N LEU A 112 40.81 10.08 8.72
CA LEU A 112 41.10 8.78 8.10
C LEU A 112 42.59 8.73 7.74
N VAL A 113 43.37 8.03 8.55
CA VAL A 113 44.84 7.97 8.44
C VAL A 113 45.26 7.05 7.29
N LYS A 114 44.63 5.87 7.20
CA LYS A 114 44.90 4.83 6.20
C LYS A 114 43.61 4.04 5.93
N GLY A 115 43.48 3.45 4.75
CA GLY A 115 42.42 2.49 4.39
C GLY A 115 41.24 3.11 3.65
N VAL A 116 40.06 2.50 3.77
CA VAL A 116 38.85 2.88 3.03
C VAL A 116 37.70 3.11 4.00
N GLY A 117 37.04 4.26 3.87
CA GLY A 117 35.80 4.57 4.57
C GLY A 117 34.69 4.91 3.58
N HIS A 118 33.54 4.24 3.72
CA HIS A 118 32.28 4.60 3.06
C HIS A 118 31.40 5.34 4.07
N PHE A 119 30.94 6.53 3.69
CA PHE A 119 30.24 7.46 4.56
C PHE A 119 28.85 7.71 4.01
N ILE A 120 27.84 7.56 4.87
CA ILE A 120 26.45 7.93 4.61
C ILE A 120 26.07 9.01 5.61
N SER A 121 26.05 10.28 5.18
CA SER A 121 25.71 11.42 6.03
C SER A 121 24.36 12.02 5.63
N ARG A 122 23.50 12.28 6.61
CA ARG A 122 22.11 12.74 6.41
C ARG A 122 21.76 14.01 7.18
N ILE A 123 22.78 14.72 7.66
CA ILE A 123 22.66 15.94 8.47
C ILE A 123 22.92 17.23 7.70
N LYS A 124 22.41 18.34 8.24
CA LYS A 124 22.56 19.73 7.75
C LYS A 124 23.84 20.44 8.26
N HIS A 125 24.65 19.78 9.10
CA HIS A 125 25.88 20.36 9.62
C HIS A 125 27.08 19.87 8.82
N SER A 126 28.11 20.70 8.72
CA SER A 126 29.30 20.37 7.95
C SER A 126 30.06 19.20 8.59
N PHE A 127 30.25 18.13 7.82
CA PHE A 127 31.08 16.99 8.20
C PHE A 127 32.32 16.98 7.31
N THR A 128 33.51 16.94 7.93
CA THR A 128 34.79 16.94 7.22
C THR A 128 35.58 15.67 7.53
N VAL A 129 35.91 14.91 6.49
CA VAL A 129 36.87 13.81 6.56
C VAL A 129 38.24 14.34 6.17
N VAL A 130 39.19 14.28 7.09
CA VAL A 130 40.57 14.68 6.87
C VAL A 130 41.41 13.45 6.54
N THR A 131 42.09 13.48 5.41
CA THR A 131 43.15 12.51 5.08
C THR A 131 44.50 13.22 4.96
N PRO A 132 45.63 12.49 4.84
CA PRO A 132 46.93 13.11 4.60
C PRO A 132 47.05 13.91 3.29
N PHE A 133 46.13 13.70 2.32
CA PHE A 133 46.27 14.27 0.96
C PHE A 133 45.06 15.09 0.49
N VAL A 134 43.87 14.86 1.05
CA VAL A 134 42.64 15.57 0.68
C VAL A 134 41.64 15.60 1.84
N ASN A 135 41.02 16.75 2.04
CA ASN A 135 39.89 16.93 2.94
C ASN A 135 38.60 16.86 2.11
N ALA A 136 37.64 16.08 2.59
CA ALA A 136 36.32 15.93 1.98
C ALA A 136 35.28 16.54 2.93
N ALA A 137 34.69 17.67 2.54
CA ALA A 137 33.64 18.36 3.31
C ALA A 137 32.28 18.23 2.62
N VAL A 138 31.24 17.91 3.40
CA VAL A 138 29.89 17.58 2.88
C VAL A 138 28.74 18.11 3.75
N GLU A 139 27.56 18.15 3.14
CA GLU A 139 26.26 18.33 3.80
C GLU A 139 25.25 17.40 3.12
N GLY A 140 24.71 16.40 3.85
CA GLY A 140 23.76 15.41 3.30
C GLY A 140 24.25 14.67 2.05
N THR A 141 25.21 13.76 2.18
CA THR A 141 25.96 13.19 1.04
C THR A 141 26.38 11.74 1.32
N GLU A 142 26.47 10.91 0.28
CA GLU A 142 27.05 9.56 0.35
C GLU A 142 28.30 9.47 -0.52
N PHE A 143 29.42 9.05 0.07
CA PHE A 143 30.72 9.07 -0.59
C PHE A 143 31.70 8.05 0.01
N VAL A 144 32.73 7.70 -0.76
CA VAL A 144 33.85 6.86 -0.32
C VAL A 144 35.13 7.66 -0.33
N VAL A 145 35.92 7.51 0.72
CA VAL A 145 37.30 8.01 0.82
C VAL A 145 38.24 6.83 0.96
N GLN A 146 39.19 6.73 0.04
CA GLN A 146 40.28 5.76 0.09
C GLN A 146 41.60 6.52 0.27
N THR A 147 42.43 6.09 1.21
CA THR A 147 43.73 6.70 1.44
C THR A 147 44.82 5.65 1.61
N THR A 148 45.90 5.83 0.86
CA THR A 148 47.07 4.95 0.81
C THR A 148 48.33 5.79 1.05
N ASP A 149 49.49 5.15 1.20
CA ASP A 149 50.75 5.87 1.42
C ASP A 149 51.13 6.77 0.22
N GLY A 150 50.56 6.53 -0.97
CA GLY A 150 50.83 7.26 -2.22
C GLY A 150 49.80 8.33 -2.62
N GLY A 151 48.68 8.45 -1.90
CA GLY A 151 47.63 9.42 -2.22
C GLY A 151 46.23 9.02 -1.71
N SER A 152 45.28 9.94 -1.85
CA SER A 152 43.87 9.74 -1.51
C SER A 152 42.96 9.87 -2.73
N ARG A 153 41.84 9.13 -2.70
CA ARG A 153 40.76 9.18 -3.67
C ARG A 153 39.42 9.41 -2.97
N VAL A 154 38.60 10.27 -3.54
CA VAL A 154 37.22 10.53 -3.09
C VAL A 154 36.27 10.20 -4.25
N THR A 155 35.20 9.45 -3.98
CA THR A 155 34.16 9.09 -4.96
C THR A 155 32.78 9.39 -4.39
N VAL A 156 31.93 10.08 -5.16
CA VAL A 156 30.60 10.53 -4.69
C VAL A 156 29.48 9.70 -5.31
N PHE A 157 28.58 9.18 -4.47
CA PHE A 157 27.39 8.42 -4.88
C PHE A 157 26.16 9.33 -4.92
N GLU A 158 26.00 10.19 -3.92
CA GLU A 158 24.84 11.07 -3.73
C GLU A 158 25.31 12.42 -3.20
N GLY A 159 24.70 13.52 -3.62
CA GLY A 159 25.00 14.86 -3.11
C GLY A 159 26.24 15.49 -3.74
N GLN A 160 26.91 16.36 -2.96
CA GLN A 160 28.11 17.08 -3.40
C GLN A 160 29.21 17.00 -2.32
N VAL A 161 30.44 16.74 -2.75
CA VAL A 161 31.62 16.72 -1.86
C VAL A 161 32.62 17.77 -2.31
N ALA A 162 32.99 18.68 -1.42
CA ALA A 162 34.13 19.55 -1.66
C ALA A 162 35.42 18.81 -1.29
N ALA A 163 36.23 18.46 -2.28
CA ALA A 163 37.56 17.87 -2.12
C ALA A 163 38.63 18.96 -2.20
N HIS A 164 39.41 19.17 -1.15
CA HIS A 164 40.43 20.21 -1.12
C HIS A 164 41.70 19.81 -0.37
N ASN A 165 42.82 20.43 -0.72
CA ASN A 165 44.05 20.44 0.08
C ASN A 165 44.68 21.84 0.02
N GLU A 166 45.88 22.03 0.57
CA GLU A 166 46.56 23.33 0.57
C GLU A 166 46.85 23.88 -0.83
N LEU A 167 46.84 23.03 -1.86
CA LEU A 167 47.19 23.38 -3.25
C LEU A 167 45.96 23.69 -4.12
N GLY A 168 44.74 23.37 -3.69
CA GLY A 168 43.53 23.66 -4.45
C GLY A 168 42.25 22.97 -3.95
N ARG A 169 41.11 23.33 -4.56
CA ARG A 169 39.77 22.84 -4.21
C ARG A 169 38.96 22.50 -5.46
N ILE A 170 38.25 21.39 -5.44
CA ILE A 170 37.27 20.97 -6.44
C ILE A 170 35.98 20.50 -5.77
N THR A 171 34.84 20.74 -6.41
CA THR A 171 33.55 20.21 -5.97
C THR A 171 33.17 19.02 -6.85
N LEU A 172 33.00 17.86 -6.23
CA LEU A 172 32.55 16.63 -6.85
C LEU A 172 31.02 16.49 -6.74
N ARG A 173 30.39 16.03 -7.80
CA ARG A 173 28.97 15.65 -7.86
C ARG A 173 28.83 14.14 -7.92
N SER A 174 27.60 13.63 -7.72
CA SER A 174 27.27 12.22 -7.92
C SER A 174 27.86 11.66 -9.22
N GLY A 175 28.51 10.50 -9.12
CA GLY A 175 29.20 9.83 -10.22
C GLY A 175 30.64 10.31 -10.48
N GLN A 176 31.10 11.36 -9.80
CA GLN A 176 32.45 11.91 -9.97
C GLN A 176 33.40 11.44 -8.87
N SER A 177 34.69 11.40 -9.22
CA SER A 177 35.77 11.12 -8.29
C SER A 177 36.91 12.12 -8.45
N ALA A 178 37.70 12.32 -7.40
CA ALA A 178 38.99 13.00 -7.48
C ALA A 178 40.10 12.19 -6.82
N THR A 179 41.32 12.39 -7.29
CA THR A 179 42.54 11.92 -6.64
C THR A 179 43.43 13.09 -6.25
N ALA A 180 44.12 12.95 -5.12
CA ALA A 180 45.12 13.90 -4.65
C ALA A 180 46.34 13.15 -4.12
N SER A 181 47.52 13.73 -4.31
CA SER A 181 48.79 13.25 -3.77
C SER A 181 49.54 14.43 -3.16
N GLY A 182 50.57 14.18 -2.34
CA GLY A 182 51.24 15.23 -1.56
C GLY A 182 51.91 16.36 -2.38
N ARG A 183 51.92 16.28 -3.72
CA ARG A 183 52.50 17.29 -4.62
C ARG A 183 51.50 17.90 -5.61
N HIS A 184 50.24 17.47 -5.60
CA HIS A 184 49.24 17.91 -6.59
C HIS A 184 47.92 18.31 -5.93
N ALA A 185 47.27 19.34 -6.47
CA ALA A 185 45.90 19.67 -6.12
C ALA A 185 44.95 18.53 -6.52
N PRO A 186 43.75 18.40 -5.90
CA PRO A 186 42.79 17.36 -6.25
C PRO A 186 42.38 17.47 -7.72
N MET A 187 42.54 16.38 -8.48
CA MET A 187 42.22 16.30 -9.91
C MET A 187 41.03 15.38 -10.15
N LEU A 188 40.09 15.84 -10.99
CA LEU A 188 38.91 15.05 -11.37
C LEU A 188 39.34 13.82 -12.18
N ILE A 189 38.81 12.65 -11.83
CA ILE A 189 38.90 11.43 -12.62
C ILE A 189 37.49 10.91 -12.92
N SER A 190 37.23 10.58 -14.18
CA SER A 190 35.95 9.99 -14.57
C SER A 190 35.97 8.50 -14.24
N VAL A 191 35.20 8.07 -13.25
CA VAL A 191 35.00 6.65 -12.92
C VAL A 191 33.74 6.17 -13.63
N MET A 192 33.87 5.15 -14.49
CA MET A 192 32.71 4.65 -15.25
C MET A 192 31.63 4.05 -14.34
N GLN A 193 32.01 3.47 -13.18
CA GLN A 193 31.08 2.79 -12.27
C GLN A 193 31.47 3.00 -10.79
N PRO A 194 30.88 4.00 -10.10
CA PRO A 194 31.16 4.29 -8.68
C PRO A 194 31.03 3.08 -7.74
N ARG A 195 30.14 2.13 -8.08
CA ARG A 195 29.90 0.87 -7.35
C ARG A 195 31.15 0.01 -7.13
N ASP A 196 32.15 0.12 -8.00
CA ASP A 196 33.39 -0.65 -7.85
C ASP A 196 34.17 -0.25 -6.58
N ALA A 197 33.93 0.95 -6.06
CA ALA A 197 34.55 1.43 -4.83
C ALA A 197 33.98 0.78 -3.55
N VAL A 198 32.84 0.09 -3.62
CA VAL A 198 32.16 -0.54 -2.47
C VAL A 198 31.93 -2.05 -2.65
N GLN A 199 32.55 -2.71 -3.63
CA GLN A 199 32.41 -4.17 -3.80
C GLN A 199 32.83 -4.97 -2.56
N TRP A 200 33.81 -4.48 -1.80
CA TRP A 200 34.27 -5.09 -0.55
C TRP A 200 33.19 -5.09 0.56
N ALA A 201 32.15 -4.27 0.43
CA ALA A 201 31.07 -4.18 1.40
C ALA A 201 29.94 -5.19 1.13
N LEU A 202 29.88 -5.83 -0.04
CA LEU A 202 28.76 -6.69 -0.43
C LEU A 202 28.63 -7.96 0.42
N TYR A 203 27.39 -8.44 0.54
CA TYR A 203 27.02 -9.66 1.25
C TYR A 203 26.85 -10.84 0.28
N TYR A 204 27.30 -12.04 0.69
CA TYR A 204 27.20 -13.28 -0.09
C TYR A 204 26.42 -14.33 0.71
N PRO A 205 25.36 -14.96 0.15
CA PRO A 205 24.59 -15.97 0.86
C PRO A 205 25.40 -17.24 1.11
N PRO A 206 25.19 -17.93 2.26
CA PRO A 206 25.86 -19.19 2.54
C PRO A 206 25.37 -20.30 1.61
N LEU A 207 26.31 -21.12 1.09
CA LEU A 207 26.02 -22.24 0.18
C LEU A 207 26.51 -23.60 0.70
N LEU A 208 27.36 -23.62 1.71
CA LEU A 208 28.04 -24.82 2.19
C LEU A 208 27.69 -25.03 3.66
N PRO A 209 27.19 -26.21 4.04
CA PRO A 209 27.06 -26.57 5.45
C PRO A 209 28.46 -26.77 6.03
N PHE A 210 28.91 -25.87 6.89
CA PHE A 210 30.26 -25.93 7.44
C PHE A 210 30.52 -27.17 8.32
N ASP A 211 29.46 -27.75 8.85
CA ASP A 211 29.46 -28.97 9.66
C ASP A 211 29.92 -30.18 8.84
N GLU A 212 29.50 -30.27 7.57
CA GLU A 212 29.96 -31.32 6.64
C GLU A 212 31.39 -31.06 6.12
N MET A 213 31.87 -29.82 6.26
CA MET A 213 33.26 -29.45 5.94
C MET A 213 34.21 -29.74 7.09
N ALA A 214 33.71 -30.07 8.29
CA ALA A 214 34.52 -30.58 9.38
C ALA A 214 35.11 -31.93 8.96
N LEU A 215 36.42 -31.94 8.70
CA LEU A 215 37.12 -33.08 8.13
C LEU A 215 37.16 -34.22 9.15
N SER A 216 36.40 -35.29 8.92
CA SER A 216 36.50 -36.52 9.70
C SER A 216 37.80 -37.27 9.36
N PRO A 217 38.47 -37.88 10.35
CA PRO A 217 39.72 -38.59 10.12
C PRO A 217 39.47 -39.88 9.33
N ALA A 218 40.17 -40.07 8.21
CA ALA A 218 40.17 -41.33 7.48
C ALA A 218 40.99 -42.43 8.21
N GLU A 219 41.98 -42.04 9.04
CA GLU A 219 43.00 -42.95 9.60
C GLU A 219 43.45 -42.59 11.05
N GLY A 220 42.55 -42.08 11.89
CA GLY A 220 42.77 -42.01 13.35
C GLY A 220 43.70 -40.91 13.91
N LYS A 221 44.35 -40.07 13.08
CA LYS A 221 44.98 -38.81 13.51
C LYS A 221 44.68 -37.68 12.52
N LEU A 222 44.12 -36.57 13.01
CA LEU A 222 43.94 -35.34 12.25
C LEU A 222 45.32 -34.74 11.93
N ALA A 223 45.57 -34.39 10.67
CA ALA A 223 46.69 -33.54 10.32
C ALA A 223 46.49 -32.16 10.95
N ALA A 224 47.59 -31.47 11.30
CA ALA A 224 47.53 -30.18 12.01
C ALA A 224 46.65 -29.11 11.31
N TRP A 225 46.58 -29.14 9.98
CA TRP A 225 45.70 -28.24 9.22
C TRP A 225 44.21 -28.61 9.32
N GLN A 226 43.88 -29.90 9.49
CA GLN A 226 42.51 -30.38 9.68
C GLN A 226 41.99 -29.97 11.06
N GLU A 227 42.82 -30.10 12.10
CA GLU A 227 42.49 -29.67 13.47
C GLU A 227 42.21 -28.16 13.51
N LYS A 228 43.08 -27.35 12.90
CA LYS A 228 42.86 -25.90 12.78
C LYS A 228 41.60 -25.55 11.99
N THR A 229 41.28 -26.31 10.95
CA THR A 229 40.06 -26.11 10.16
C THR A 229 38.82 -26.46 10.99
N ALA A 230 38.84 -27.55 11.75
CA ALA A 230 37.73 -27.90 12.65
C ALA A 230 37.53 -26.86 13.77
N GLN A 231 38.62 -26.36 14.36
CA GLN A 231 38.58 -25.24 15.32
C GLN A 231 37.97 -23.98 14.68
N SER A 232 38.32 -23.70 13.42
CA SER A 232 37.75 -22.59 12.66
C SER A 232 36.25 -22.73 12.47
N VAL A 233 35.77 -23.92 12.09
CA VAL A 233 34.34 -24.21 11.93
C VAL A 233 33.59 -24.01 13.25
N ALA A 234 34.10 -24.57 14.35
CA ALA A 234 33.48 -24.44 15.68
C ALA A 234 33.37 -22.98 16.13
N ARG A 235 34.42 -22.17 15.90
CA ARG A 235 34.40 -20.73 16.20
C ARG A 235 33.41 -19.97 15.33
N TYR A 236 33.33 -20.30 14.04
CA TYR A 236 32.35 -19.70 13.15
C TYR A 236 30.92 -19.97 13.61
N GLN A 237 30.61 -21.21 14.02
CA GLN A 237 29.28 -21.60 14.53
C GLN A 237 28.86 -20.84 15.80
N THR A 238 29.82 -20.38 16.61
CA THR A 238 29.55 -19.56 17.80
C THR A 238 29.60 -18.05 17.51
N GLY A 239 29.67 -17.63 16.23
CA GLY A 239 29.76 -16.23 15.82
C GLY A 239 31.17 -15.61 15.93
N ASP A 240 32.19 -16.38 16.31
CA ASP A 240 33.59 -15.93 16.37
C ASP A 240 34.26 -16.00 14.98
N ILE A 241 33.79 -15.14 14.07
CA ILE A 241 34.34 -15.02 12.70
C ILE A 241 35.84 -14.66 12.74
N ARG A 242 36.24 -13.83 13.71
CA ARG A 242 37.64 -13.47 13.97
C ARG A 242 38.50 -14.71 14.17
N GLY A 243 38.18 -15.49 15.19
CA GLY A 243 38.96 -16.66 15.54
C GLY A 243 38.88 -17.74 14.47
N ALA A 244 37.77 -17.82 13.73
CA ALA A 244 37.66 -18.68 12.55
C ALA A 244 38.70 -18.31 11.49
N LEU A 245 38.72 -17.06 11.04
CA LEU A 245 39.68 -16.58 10.05
C LEU A 245 41.14 -16.73 10.52
N GLU A 246 41.41 -16.40 11.79
CA GLU A 246 42.74 -16.55 12.39
C GLU A 246 43.21 -18.02 12.37
N SER A 247 42.33 -18.97 12.71
CA SER A 247 42.64 -20.40 12.78
C SER A 247 43.16 -20.97 11.47
N ILE A 248 42.58 -20.54 10.33
CA ILE A 248 43.02 -21.02 9.00
C ILE A 248 44.06 -20.12 8.32
N SER A 249 44.25 -18.88 8.78
CA SER A 249 45.22 -17.94 8.19
C SER A 249 46.68 -18.41 8.28
N ALA A 250 47.00 -19.21 9.30
CA ALA A 250 48.34 -19.72 9.60
C ALA A 250 48.66 -21.08 8.95
N ILE A 251 47.77 -21.61 8.11
CA ILE A 251 47.99 -22.87 7.38
C ILE A 251 48.87 -22.56 6.15
N GLY A 252 50.18 -22.73 6.32
CA GLY A 252 51.20 -22.42 5.29
C GLY A 252 51.51 -23.56 4.32
N ALA A 253 51.18 -24.81 4.65
CA ALA A 253 51.29 -25.94 3.71
C ALA A 253 50.04 -25.96 2.83
N GLU A 254 50.18 -26.05 1.50
CA GLU A 254 49.06 -26.19 0.56
C GLU A 254 48.36 -27.54 0.77
N PRO A 255 47.20 -27.62 1.45
CA PRO A 255 46.54 -28.89 1.69
C PRO A 255 46.08 -29.45 0.34
N LYS A 256 46.32 -30.73 0.07
CA LYS A 256 45.86 -31.38 -1.18
C LYS A 256 44.40 -31.85 -1.09
N GLU A 257 43.57 -31.09 -0.36
CA GLU A 257 42.16 -31.44 -0.10
C GLU A 257 41.25 -30.31 -0.59
N THR A 258 40.35 -30.64 -1.51
CA THR A 258 39.41 -29.67 -2.10
C THR A 258 38.52 -29.00 -1.05
N ARG A 259 38.05 -29.76 -0.05
CA ARG A 259 37.18 -29.27 1.03
C ARG A 259 37.76 -28.08 1.79
N PHE A 260 39.06 -28.07 2.05
CA PHE A 260 39.73 -26.94 2.72
C PHE A 260 39.60 -25.63 1.93
N TYR A 261 39.87 -25.69 0.63
CA TYR A 261 39.81 -24.50 -0.22
C TYR A 261 38.39 -24.00 -0.41
N LEU A 262 37.41 -24.92 -0.47
CA LEU A 262 35.99 -24.55 -0.50
C LEU A 262 35.57 -23.85 0.81
N TYR A 263 35.97 -24.38 1.98
CA TYR A 263 35.72 -23.74 3.27
C TYR A 263 36.36 -22.36 3.35
N ARG A 264 37.64 -22.25 2.98
CA ARG A 264 38.36 -20.97 2.94
C ARG A 264 37.70 -19.98 2.00
N ALA A 265 37.20 -20.43 0.85
CA ALA A 265 36.49 -19.57 -0.09
C ALA A 265 35.19 -19.04 0.52
N ALA A 266 34.35 -19.91 1.08
CA ALA A 266 33.09 -19.52 1.72
C ALA A 266 33.29 -18.60 2.93
N LEU A 267 34.25 -18.91 3.82
CA LEU A 267 34.57 -18.05 4.96
C LEU A 267 35.17 -16.69 4.50
N SER A 268 35.91 -16.66 3.39
CA SER A 268 36.40 -15.39 2.84
C SER A 268 35.26 -14.54 2.26
N LEU A 269 34.24 -15.18 1.65
CA LEU A 269 33.07 -14.48 1.12
C LEU A 269 32.21 -13.86 2.23
N SER A 270 32.08 -14.48 3.41
CA SER A 270 31.31 -13.90 4.53
C SER A 270 31.88 -12.58 5.05
N VAL A 271 33.18 -12.34 4.85
CA VAL A 271 33.86 -11.05 5.13
C VAL A 271 34.18 -10.24 3.87
N GLY A 272 33.54 -10.54 2.73
CA GLY A 272 33.65 -9.77 1.49
C GLY A 272 34.99 -9.88 0.76
N ARG A 273 35.85 -10.85 1.09
CA ARG A 273 37.17 -11.05 0.49
C ARG A 273 37.09 -11.89 -0.79
N VAL A 274 36.42 -11.34 -1.80
CA VAL A 274 36.09 -12.02 -3.06
C VAL A 274 37.32 -12.53 -3.81
N GLU A 275 38.41 -11.77 -3.86
CA GLU A 275 39.63 -12.21 -4.57
C GLU A 275 40.31 -13.38 -3.88
N VAL A 276 40.36 -13.38 -2.54
CA VAL A 276 40.88 -14.51 -1.75
C VAL A 276 40.00 -15.74 -1.99
N ALA A 277 38.68 -15.56 -2.05
CA ALA A 277 37.76 -16.63 -2.37
C ALA A 277 37.97 -17.18 -3.79
N ARG A 278 38.12 -16.32 -4.81
CA ARG A 278 38.40 -16.74 -6.19
C ARG A 278 39.69 -17.55 -6.30
N GLN A 279 40.75 -17.14 -5.61
CA GLN A 279 42.01 -17.88 -5.56
C GLN A 279 41.81 -19.27 -4.93
N ALA A 280 41.10 -19.35 -3.79
CA ALA A 280 40.80 -20.62 -3.14
C ALA A 280 39.94 -21.53 -4.04
N ILE A 281 38.91 -21.00 -4.69
CA ILE A 281 38.09 -21.72 -5.68
C ILE A 281 38.96 -22.24 -6.84
N GLN A 282 39.89 -21.43 -7.34
CA GLN A 282 40.79 -21.87 -8.41
C GLN A 282 41.69 -23.03 -7.96
N GLN A 283 42.18 -23.00 -6.71
CA GLN A 283 42.95 -24.13 -6.15
C GLN A 283 42.08 -25.38 -5.99
N ALA A 284 40.84 -25.24 -5.50
CA ALA A 284 39.87 -26.34 -5.44
C ALA A 284 39.65 -26.98 -6.83
N LEU A 285 39.49 -26.16 -7.88
CA LEU A 285 39.33 -26.63 -9.26
C LEU A 285 40.61 -27.23 -9.85
N ARG A 286 41.81 -26.84 -9.40
CA ARG A 286 43.05 -27.51 -9.81
C ARG A 286 43.17 -28.91 -9.24
N LEU A 287 42.70 -29.11 -8.00
CA LEU A 287 42.66 -30.44 -7.37
C LEU A 287 41.56 -31.32 -7.96
N GLN A 288 40.39 -30.75 -8.27
CA GLN A 288 39.26 -31.44 -8.90
C GLN A 288 38.58 -30.54 -9.93
N GLN A 289 38.88 -30.78 -11.21
CA GLN A 289 38.50 -29.92 -12.34
C GLN A 289 37.00 -29.64 -12.46
N ASN A 290 36.17 -30.63 -12.14
CA ASN A 290 34.72 -30.51 -12.09
C ASN A 290 34.27 -30.77 -10.64
N ASN A 291 34.56 -29.84 -9.73
CA ASN A 291 34.00 -29.90 -8.38
C ASN A 291 32.70 -29.07 -8.34
N ALA A 292 31.58 -29.72 -7.99
CA ALA A 292 30.27 -29.09 -7.98
C ALA A 292 30.19 -27.88 -7.04
N SER A 293 30.76 -27.99 -5.83
CA SER A 293 30.77 -26.89 -4.85
C SER A 293 31.60 -25.68 -5.30
N ALA A 294 32.74 -25.92 -5.96
CA ALA A 294 33.55 -24.83 -6.51
C ALA A 294 32.80 -24.08 -7.63
N LEU A 295 32.11 -24.82 -8.52
CA LEU A 295 31.28 -24.25 -9.57
C LEU A 295 30.06 -23.49 -8.99
N ALA A 296 29.45 -24.00 -7.93
CA ALA A 296 28.37 -23.34 -7.20
C ALA A 296 28.81 -22.00 -6.58
N LEU A 297 30.00 -21.95 -5.95
CA LEU A 297 30.57 -20.69 -5.44
C LEU A 297 30.87 -19.69 -6.57
N GLN A 298 31.36 -20.15 -7.73
CA GLN A 298 31.52 -19.28 -8.91
C GLN A 298 30.17 -18.72 -9.39
N ALA A 299 29.10 -19.53 -9.35
CA ALA A 299 27.76 -19.09 -9.73
C ALA A 299 27.25 -17.96 -8.82
N ILE A 300 27.42 -18.08 -7.50
CA ILE A 300 27.01 -17.02 -6.55
C ILE A 300 27.86 -15.76 -6.67
N ILE A 301 29.18 -15.89 -6.88
CA ILE A 301 30.01 -14.72 -7.16
C ILE A 301 29.55 -14.00 -8.43
N ALA A 302 29.20 -14.74 -9.50
CA ALA A 302 28.65 -14.15 -10.71
C ALA A 302 27.30 -13.47 -10.45
N LEU A 303 26.42 -14.11 -9.67
CA LEU A 303 25.09 -13.59 -9.34
C LEU A 303 25.17 -12.26 -8.57
N VAL A 304 25.99 -12.17 -7.52
CA VAL A 304 26.18 -10.93 -6.73
C VAL A 304 26.78 -9.81 -7.58
N ASN A 305 27.59 -10.15 -8.59
CA ASN A 305 28.10 -9.20 -9.60
C ASN A 305 27.09 -8.88 -10.72
N ASN A 306 25.83 -9.33 -10.61
CA ASN A 306 24.75 -9.18 -11.58
C ASN A 306 25.02 -9.81 -12.97
N ASP A 307 25.86 -10.86 -13.03
CA ASP A 307 26.13 -11.67 -14.22
C ASP A 307 25.28 -12.95 -14.21
N LYS A 308 23.99 -12.77 -14.49
CA LYS A 308 22.95 -13.82 -14.38
C LYS A 308 23.23 -15.01 -15.31
N GLU A 309 23.61 -14.72 -16.54
CA GLU A 309 23.91 -15.72 -17.59
C GLU A 309 25.03 -16.66 -17.14
N ARG A 310 26.15 -16.09 -16.69
CA ARG A 310 27.27 -16.87 -16.17
C ARG A 310 26.89 -17.60 -14.89
N ALA A 311 26.10 -17.00 -14.02
CA ALA A 311 25.60 -17.65 -12.81
C ALA A 311 24.80 -18.92 -13.14
N LEU A 312 23.81 -18.83 -14.04
CA LEU A 312 23.00 -19.98 -14.45
C LEU A 312 23.84 -21.05 -15.16
N GLN A 313 24.77 -20.65 -16.02
CA GLN A 313 25.67 -21.58 -16.69
C GLN A 313 26.50 -22.38 -15.68
N ARG A 314 27.12 -21.70 -14.71
CA ARG A 314 27.95 -22.34 -13.68
C ARG A 314 27.13 -23.21 -12.72
N ALA A 315 25.94 -22.77 -12.33
CA ALA A 315 25.05 -23.57 -11.50
C ALA A 315 24.59 -24.86 -12.20
N LYS A 316 24.23 -24.80 -13.49
CA LYS A 316 23.91 -26.00 -14.28
C LYS A 316 25.11 -26.94 -14.40
N GLN A 317 26.32 -26.40 -14.61
CA GLN A 317 27.55 -27.21 -14.62
C GLN A 317 27.81 -27.87 -13.25
N ALA A 318 27.53 -27.17 -12.15
CA ALA A 318 27.64 -27.73 -10.81
C ALA A 318 26.72 -28.95 -10.63
N VAL A 319 25.45 -28.85 -11.05
CA VAL A 319 24.48 -29.96 -10.96
C VAL A 319 24.83 -31.12 -11.90
N VAL A 320 25.35 -30.85 -13.10
CA VAL A 320 25.86 -31.90 -14.00
C VAL A 320 27.07 -32.63 -13.39
N SER A 321 27.91 -31.89 -12.67
CA SER A 321 29.08 -32.44 -12.00
C SER A 321 28.72 -33.34 -10.81
N ASP A 322 27.73 -32.94 -10.02
CA ASP A 322 27.16 -33.74 -8.94
C ASP A 322 25.74 -33.24 -8.65
N ALA A 323 24.74 -34.04 -9.03
CA ALA A 323 23.34 -33.70 -8.82
C ALA A 323 22.89 -33.85 -7.35
N SER A 324 23.66 -34.55 -6.52
CA SER A 324 23.39 -34.71 -5.10
C SER A 324 24.01 -33.60 -4.24
N ALA A 325 24.95 -32.81 -4.78
CA ALA A 325 25.60 -31.75 -4.03
C ALA A 325 24.59 -30.64 -3.63
N VAL A 326 24.40 -30.44 -2.32
CA VAL A 326 23.53 -29.39 -1.75
C VAL A 326 23.86 -28.01 -2.32
N SER A 327 25.14 -27.66 -2.35
CA SER A 327 25.63 -26.37 -2.87
C SER A 327 25.28 -26.15 -4.34
N ALA A 328 25.28 -27.20 -5.16
CA ALA A 328 24.90 -27.14 -6.56
C ALA A 328 23.39 -26.87 -6.72
N GLN A 329 22.55 -27.54 -5.92
CA GLN A 329 21.10 -27.33 -5.92
C GLN A 329 20.71 -25.93 -5.43
N LEU A 330 21.36 -25.45 -4.36
CA LEU A 330 21.19 -24.09 -3.86
C LEU A 330 21.59 -23.04 -4.92
N ALA A 331 22.77 -23.18 -5.52
CA ALA A 331 23.23 -22.28 -6.57
C ALA A 331 22.31 -22.29 -7.79
N LEU A 332 21.78 -23.46 -8.18
CA LEU A 332 20.80 -23.57 -9.26
C LEU A 332 19.48 -22.86 -8.90
N SER A 333 18.98 -23.04 -7.69
CA SER A 333 17.78 -22.35 -7.21
C SER A 333 17.94 -20.82 -7.22
N TYR A 334 19.07 -20.30 -6.74
CA TYR A 334 19.36 -18.86 -6.79
C TYR A 334 19.48 -18.35 -8.23
N ALA A 335 20.13 -19.11 -9.12
CA ALA A 335 20.26 -18.73 -10.52
C ALA A 335 18.93 -18.80 -11.29
N GLN A 336 18.08 -19.79 -11.02
CA GLN A 336 16.72 -19.91 -11.56
C GLN A 336 15.85 -18.74 -11.11
N GLN A 337 15.92 -18.36 -9.82
CA GLN A 337 15.26 -17.16 -9.29
C GLN A 337 15.69 -15.91 -10.05
N ALA A 338 17.00 -15.71 -10.26
CA ALA A 338 17.53 -14.56 -10.99
C ALA A 338 17.12 -14.53 -12.47
N TYR A 339 16.75 -15.69 -13.03
CA TYR A 339 16.20 -15.90 -14.37
C TYR A 339 14.67 -15.88 -14.44
N PHE A 340 13.99 -15.47 -13.36
CA PHE A 340 12.53 -15.37 -13.24
C PHE A 340 11.79 -16.72 -13.27
N ASP A 341 12.47 -17.83 -12.95
CA ASP A 341 11.87 -19.16 -12.88
C ASP A 341 11.73 -19.64 -11.43
N LEU A 342 10.89 -18.93 -10.66
CA LEU A 342 10.60 -19.29 -9.26
C LEU A 342 9.95 -20.67 -9.12
N LYS A 343 9.18 -21.09 -10.12
CA LYS A 343 8.51 -22.40 -10.11
C LYS A 343 9.54 -23.52 -10.18
N GLN A 344 10.50 -23.45 -11.12
CA GLN A 344 11.58 -24.42 -11.16
C GLN A 344 12.51 -24.30 -9.96
N ALA A 345 12.77 -23.10 -9.45
CA ALA A 345 13.55 -22.90 -8.22
C ALA A 345 12.93 -23.64 -7.02
N ARG A 346 11.60 -23.58 -6.87
CA ARG A 346 10.88 -24.33 -5.83
C ARG A 346 10.92 -25.83 -6.05
N ILE A 347 10.62 -26.32 -7.26
CA ILE A 347 10.68 -27.75 -7.59
C ILE A 347 12.07 -28.33 -7.33
N THR A 348 13.12 -27.59 -7.71
CA THR A 348 14.53 -27.99 -7.51
C THR A 348 14.83 -28.20 -6.02
N ILE A 349 14.38 -27.28 -5.16
CA ILE A 349 14.63 -27.34 -3.72
C ILE A 349 13.71 -28.36 -3.03
N GLU A 350 12.43 -28.47 -3.44
CA GLU A 350 11.51 -29.51 -2.95
C GLU A 350 12.08 -30.91 -3.19
N HIS A 351 12.68 -31.16 -4.35
CA HIS A 351 13.38 -32.42 -4.61
C HIS A 351 14.63 -32.56 -3.74
N ALA A 352 15.45 -31.50 -3.62
CA ALA A 352 16.67 -31.55 -2.83
C ALA A 352 16.41 -31.86 -1.33
N VAL A 353 15.36 -31.29 -0.72
CA VAL A 353 15.02 -31.58 0.69
C VAL A 353 14.56 -33.02 0.90
N THR A 354 14.00 -33.70 -0.11
CA THR A 354 13.65 -35.13 0.02
C THR A 354 14.86 -36.05 0.01
N ILE A 355 15.98 -35.62 -0.56
CA ILE A 355 17.24 -36.38 -0.58
C ILE A 355 18.05 -36.07 0.68
N HIS A 356 18.08 -34.79 1.09
CA HIS A 356 18.87 -34.28 2.20
C HIS A 356 17.97 -33.66 3.27
N GLU A 357 17.13 -34.48 3.90
CA GLU A 357 16.11 -34.04 4.87
C GLU A 357 16.68 -33.30 6.09
N HIS A 358 17.97 -33.47 6.37
CA HIS A 358 18.67 -32.91 7.52
C HIS A 358 19.55 -31.69 7.18
N ASP A 359 19.51 -31.16 5.94
CA ASP A 359 20.26 -29.95 5.57
C ASP A 359 19.45 -28.68 5.84
N ALA A 360 19.96 -27.82 6.74
CA ALA A 360 19.27 -26.60 7.14
C ALA A 360 19.18 -25.53 6.05
N LEU A 361 20.15 -25.46 5.12
CA LEU A 361 20.18 -24.44 4.07
C LEU A 361 19.11 -24.71 3.01
N LEU A 362 18.85 -25.97 2.69
CA LEU A 362 17.75 -26.35 1.79
C LEU A 362 16.39 -25.99 2.38
N TRP A 363 16.16 -26.26 3.66
CA TRP A 363 14.92 -25.86 4.35
C TRP A 363 14.77 -24.34 4.45
N ALA A 364 15.86 -23.60 4.73
CA ALA A 364 15.85 -22.14 4.73
C ALA A 364 15.50 -21.60 3.34
N ARG A 365 16.11 -22.16 2.30
CA ARG A 365 15.83 -21.79 0.91
C ARG A 365 14.40 -22.11 0.50
N LEU A 366 13.84 -23.24 0.94
CA LEU A 366 12.45 -23.60 0.69
C LEU A 366 11.49 -22.60 1.36
N ALA A 367 11.80 -22.17 2.58
CA ALA A 367 11.02 -21.16 3.28
C ALA A 367 11.03 -19.79 2.56
N GLU A 368 12.18 -19.34 2.04
CA GLU A 368 12.26 -18.14 1.20
C GLU A 368 11.35 -18.24 -0.02
N LEU A 369 11.38 -19.39 -0.72
CA LEU A 369 10.56 -19.62 -1.89
C LEU A 369 9.07 -19.61 -1.51
N HIS A 370 8.66 -20.26 -0.42
CA HIS A 370 7.27 -20.18 0.06
C HIS A 370 6.83 -18.73 0.35
N LEU A 371 7.70 -17.87 0.89
CA LEU A 371 7.40 -16.43 1.05
C LEU A 371 7.18 -15.74 -0.31
N MET A 372 7.98 -16.07 -1.33
CA MET A 372 7.81 -15.55 -2.70
C MET A 372 6.55 -16.07 -3.39
N PHE A 373 5.97 -17.18 -2.92
CA PHE A 373 4.67 -17.70 -3.38
C PHE A 373 3.47 -17.19 -2.56
N GLY A 374 3.70 -16.47 -1.46
CA GLY A 374 2.62 -15.99 -0.60
C GLY A 374 2.03 -17.09 0.28
N GLU A 375 2.84 -18.07 0.67
CA GLU A 375 2.47 -19.25 1.45
C GLU A 375 3.07 -19.15 2.87
N PRO A 376 2.59 -18.23 3.74
CA PRO A 376 3.27 -17.90 5.00
C PRO A 376 3.34 -19.05 5.99
N GLU A 377 2.37 -19.97 6.01
CA GLU A 377 2.43 -21.12 6.92
C GLU A 377 3.45 -22.17 6.47
N ALA A 378 3.54 -22.43 5.16
CA ALA A 378 4.55 -23.32 4.62
C ALA A 378 5.97 -22.73 4.82
N ALA A 379 6.10 -21.42 4.63
CA ALA A 379 7.33 -20.68 4.94
C ALA A 379 7.71 -20.77 6.42
N GLN A 380 6.73 -20.61 7.33
CA GLN A 380 6.97 -20.73 8.77
C GLN A 380 7.42 -22.15 9.15
N ALA A 381 6.76 -23.19 8.63
CA ALA A 381 7.10 -24.57 8.92
C ALA A 381 8.52 -24.93 8.41
N ALA A 382 8.84 -24.56 7.17
CA ALA A 382 10.17 -24.78 6.60
C ALA A 382 11.26 -23.98 7.33
N ALA A 383 10.99 -22.73 7.73
CA ALA A 383 11.95 -21.90 8.46
C ALA A 383 12.21 -22.44 9.87
N GLN A 384 11.15 -22.91 10.56
CA GLN A 384 11.27 -23.55 11.86
C GLN A 384 12.12 -24.82 11.77
N LYS A 385 11.90 -25.65 10.74
CA LYS A 385 12.71 -26.85 10.48
C LYS A 385 14.18 -26.50 10.22
N ALA A 386 14.44 -25.46 9.43
CA ALA A 386 15.80 -24.99 9.16
C ALA A 386 16.52 -24.55 10.45
N MET A 387 15.83 -23.80 11.32
CA MET A 387 16.37 -23.34 12.60
C MET A 387 16.64 -24.50 13.57
N GLU A 388 15.76 -25.51 13.63
CA GLU A 388 15.96 -26.72 14.44
C GLU A 388 17.19 -27.52 14.00
N LEU A 389 17.45 -27.60 12.69
CA LEU A 389 18.59 -28.32 12.14
C LEU A 389 19.92 -27.58 12.35
N ALA A 390 19.93 -26.25 12.27
CA ALA A 390 21.12 -25.45 12.48
C ALA A 390 20.83 -24.15 13.26
N PRO A 391 20.74 -24.21 14.60
CA PRO A 391 20.41 -23.05 15.43
C PRO A 391 21.55 -22.02 15.52
N GLY A 392 22.79 -22.40 15.21
CA GLY A 392 23.96 -21.51 15.15
C GLY A 392 24.15 -20.79 13.81
N LEU A 393 23.27 -21.02 12.83
CA LEU A 393 23.38 -20.43 11.50
C LEU A 393 22.51 -19.17 11.40
N ALA A 394 23.13 -17.99 11.22
CA ALA A 394 22.40 -16.70 11.16
C ALA A 394 21.29 -16.66 10.09
N HIS A 395 21.51 -17.35 8.96
CA HIS A 395 20.55 -17.38 7.87
C HIS A 395 19.23 -18.08 8.23
N THR A 396 19.25 -19.14 9.06
CA THR A 396 18.02 -19.85 9.46
C THR A 396 17.13 -18.95 10.31
N HIS A 397 17.73 -18.20 11.24
CA HIS A 397 17.05 -17.16 12.03
C HIS A 397 16.57 -15.98 11.18
N THR A 398 17.32 -15.60 10.14
CA THR A 398 16.90 -14.55 9.20
C THR A 398 15.59 -14.91 8.52
N VAL A 399 15.52 -16.12 7.96
CA VAL A 399 14.32 -16.60 7.26
C VAL A 399 13.17 -16.83 8.24
N LEU A 400 13.44 -17.36 9.43
CA LEU A 400 12.44 -17.47 10.51
C LEU A 400 11.88 -16.10 10.90
N GLY A 401 12.72 -15.07 10.98
CA GLY A 401 12.29 -13.71 11.28
C GLY A 401 11.33 -13.15 10.24
N PHE A 402 11.63 -13.33 8.94
CA PHE A 402 10.74 -12.89 7.85
C PHE A 402 9.46 -13.73 7.77
N SER A 403 9.54 -15.05 8.01
CA SER A 403 8.36 -15.92 8.09
C SER A 403 7.45 -15.51 9.24
N ALA A 404 8.00 -15.27 10.45
CA ALA A 404 7.25 -14.82 11.60
C ALA A 404 6.64 -13.43 11.39
N LEU A 405 7.38 -12.48 10.79
CA LEU A 405 6.89 -11.15 10.46
C LEU A 405 5.69 -11.21 9.49
N THR A 406 5.79 -12.04 8.45
CA THR A 406 4.72 -12.25 7.46
C THR A 406 3.51 -12.97 8.08
N HIS A 407 3.76 -13.90 8.99
CA HIS A 407 2.74 -14.57 9.79
C HIS A 407 2.10 -13.64 10.84
N GLY A 408 2.70 -12.47 11.12
CA GLY A 408 2.21 -11.49 12.09
C GLY A 408 2.59 -11.78 13.53
N ASP A 409 3.54 -12.70 13.78
CA ASP A 409 4.16 -12.90 15.08
C ASP A 409 5.37 -11.96 15.24
N LEU A 410 5.05 -10.73 15.67
CA LEU A 410 6.04 -9.66 15.81
C LEU A 410 7.10 -9.95 16.88
N SER A 411 6.76 -10.73 17.91
CA SER A 411 7.67 -11.05 19.01
C SER A 411 8.68 -12.12 18.58
N ALA A 412 8.20 -13.20 17.96
CA ALA A 412 9.08 -14.23 17.39
C ALA A 412 9.99 -13.64 16.29
N ALA A 413 9.45 -12.76 15.44
CA ALA A 413 10.23 -12.07 14.42
C ALA A 413 11.39 -11.25 15.02
N GLN A 414 11.12 -10.49 16.09
CA GLN A 414 12.16 -9.71 16.76
C GLN A 414 13.29 -10.59 17.30
N GLN A 415 12.94 -11.67 17.99
CA GLN A 415 13.90 -12.58 18.60
C GLN A 415 14.78 -13.20 17.52
N ALA A 416 14.17 -13.75 16.47
CA ALA A 416 14.87 -14.37 15.36
C ALA A 416 15.83 -13.38 14.66
N PHE A 417 15.39 -12.15 14.35
CA PHE A 417 16.29 -11.16 13.74
C PHE A 417 17.42 -10.72 14.68
N THR A 418 17.16 -10.62 15.98
CA THR A 418 18.19 -10.25 16.98
C THR A 418 19.26 -11.32 17.04
N THR A 419 18.86 -12.60 17.15
CA THR A 419 19.78 -13.74 17.14
C THR A 419 20.53 -13.87 15.82
N ALA A 420 19.89 -13.60 14.67
CA ALA A 420 20.58 -13.56 13.38
C ALA A 420 21.70 -12.50 13.36
N ILE A 421 21.48 -11.33 13.95
CA ILE A 421 22.50 -10.26 14.04
C ILE A 421 23.62 -10.64 15.01
N GLU A 422 23.30 -11.28 16.14
CA GLU A 422 24.30 -11.77 17.10
C GLU A 422 25.23 -12.80 16.48
N LEU A 423 24.68 -13.72 15.66
CA LEU A 423 25.45 -14.75 14.95
C LEU A 423 26.25 -14.18 13.77
N GLU A 424 25.67 -13.25 13.00
CA GLU A 424 26.33 -12.64 11.84
C GLU A 424 26.00 -11.15 11.71
N GLN A 425 26.87 -10.31 12.28
CA GLN A 425 26.66 -8.86 12.27
C GLN A 425 26.81 -8.23 10.88
N GLY A 426 27.42 -8.90 9.91
CA GLY A 426 27.57 -8.44 8.53
C GLY A 426 26.31 -8.61 7.68
N ALA A 427 25.32 -9.40 8.13
CA ALA A 427 24.12 -9.69 7.35
C ALA A 427 23.18 -8.46 7.29
N PRO A 428 22.83 -7.95 6.09
CA PRO A 428 22.02 -6.74 5.95
C PRO A 428 20.53 -6.99 6.21
N LEU A 429 20.01 -8.15 5.81
CA LEU A 429 18.57 -8.44 5.81
C LEU A 429 17.94 -8.53 7.21
N PRO A 430 18.58 -9.11 8.26
CA PRO A 430 18.04 -9.06 9.61
C PRO A 430 17.80 -7.64 10.12
N ARG A 431 18.69 -6.69 9.79
CA ARG A 431 18.51 -5.27 10.16
C ARG A 431 17.39 -4.61 9.38
N LEU A 432 17.24 -4.92 8.08
CA LEU A 432 16.04 -4.53 7.33
C LEU A 432 14.78 -5.06 8.02
N GLY A 433 14.76 -6.34 8.40
CA GLY A 433 13.67 -6.99 9.13
C GLY A 433 13.30 -6.29 10.44
N LEU A 434 14.29 -6.01 11.30
CA LEU A 434 14.10 -5.22 12.52
C LEU A 434 13.61 -3.80 12.22
N GLY A 435 14.11 -3.16 11.17
CA GLY A 435 13.63 -1.86 10.72
C GLY A 435 12.14 -1.88 10.39
N LEU A 436 11.72 -2.81 9.53
CA LEU A 436 10.33 -3.00 9.15
C LEU A 436 9.42 -3.30 10.37
N LEU A 437 9.86 -4.20 11.24
CA LEU A 437 9.19 -4.55 12.49
C LEU A 437 9.03 -3.33 13.42
N THR A 438 10.11 -2.57 13.61
CA THR A 438 10.15 -1.42 14.52
C THR A 438 9.27 -0.28 14.00
N ILE A 439 9.27 -0.04 12.68
CA ILE A 439 8.33 0.87 12.03
C ILE A 439 6.90 0.36 12.23
N ASN A 440 6.63 -0.94 12.06
CA ASN A 440 5.30 -1.51 12.25
C ASN A 440 4.76 -1.30 13.68
N ARG A 441 5.64 -1.27 14.69
CA ARG A 441 5.29 -0.94 16.07
C ARG A 441 5.15 0.56 16.37
N GLY A 442 5.26 1.42 15.35
CA GLY A 442 5.09 2.87 15.47
C GLY A 442 6.38 3.67 15.69
N LYS A 443 7.53 3.01 15.85
CA LYS A 443 8.82 3.67 16.10
C LYS A 443 9.57 3.95 14.80
N LEU A 444 9.10 4.97 14.06
CA LEU A 444 9.61 5.28 12.71
C LEU A 444 11.11 5.56 12.67
N GLU A 445 11.60 6.51 13.47
CA GLU A 445 13.01 6.95 13.46
C GLU A 445 13.99 5.81 13.81
N GLN A 446 13.66 5.02 14.83
CA GLN A 446 14.47 3.87 15.21
C GLN A 446 14.47 2.79 14.11
N GLY A 447 13.32 2.58 13.47
CA GLY A 447 13.19 1.66 12.36
C GLY A 447 13.96 2.13 11.12
N ARG A 448 13.94 3.42 10.79
CA ARG A 448 14.79 4.02 9.76
C ARG A 448 16.27 3.76 10.05
N HIS A 449 16.73 4.00 11.28
CA HIS A 449 18.13 3.77 11.67
C HIS A 449 18.60 2.34 11.33
N TYR A 450 17.80 1.32 11.67
CA TYR A 450 18.13 -0.06 11.29
C TYR A 450 18.22 -0.28 9.77
N ILE A 451 17.36 0.39 8.98
CA ILE A 451 17.40 0.33 7.51
C ILE A 451 18.64 1.08 6.96
N GLU A 452 19.06 2.19 7.57
CA GLU A 452 20.32 2.87 7.22
C GLU A 452 21.53 1.98 7.48
N VAL A 453 21.59 1.32 8.64
CA VAL A 453 22.64 0.34 8.94
C VAL A 453 22.62 -0.78 7.90
N SER A 454 21.45 -1.33 7.57
CA SER A 454 21.29 -2.32 6.51
C SER A 454 21.82 -1.82 5.15
N ALA A 455 21.53 -0.58 4.77
CA ALA A 455 22.02 0.02 3.53
C ALA A 455 23.55 0.22 3.51
N SER A 456 24.21 0.44 4.66
CA SER A 456 25.68 0.47 4.71
C SER A 456 26.34 -0.91 4.62
N LEU A 457 25.62 -1.96 5.06
CA LEU A 457 26.11 -3.33 5.00
C LEU A 457 25.95 -3.92 3.59
N ASP A 458 25.02 -3.41 2.78
CA ASP A 458 24.91 -3.75 1.36
C ASP A 458 24.50 -2.52 0.51
N PRO A 459 25.47 -1.63 0.18
CA PRO A 459 25.19 -0.36 -0.49
C PRO A 459 24.60 -0.46 -1.89
N ASN A 460 24.75 -1.62 -2.56
CA ASN A 460 24.30 -1.86 -3.94
C ASN A 460 22.94 -2.56 -4.01
N ASN A 461 22.25 -2.72 -2.89
CA ASN A 461 20.96 -3.40 -2.85
C ASN A 461 19.79 -2.45 -3.14
N ALA A 462 19.27 -2.49 -4.37
CA ALA A 462 18.15 -1.63 -4.81
C ALA A 462 16.88 -1.78 -3.94
N LEU A 463 16.64 -2.98 -3.38
CA LEU A 463 15.49 -3.23 -2.51
C LEU A 463 15.65 -2.47 -1.19
N ILE A 464 16.81 -2.58 -0.53
CA ILE A 464 17.08 -1.87 0.73
C ILE A 464 16.99 -0.35 0.51
N ARG A 465 17.55 0.16 -0.60
CA ARG A 465 17.44 1.57 -1.00
C ARG A 465 15.99 2.03 -1.15
N SER A 466 15.14 1.23 -1.81
CA SER A 466 13.71 1.52 -1.95
C SER A 466 12.99 1.57 -0.60
N TYR A 467 13.31 0.66 0.33
CA TYR A 467 12.76 0.68 1.70
C TYR A 467 13.29 1.83 2.55
N LEU A 468 14.53 2.27 2.34
CA LEU A 468 15.08 3.45 3.00
C LEU A 468 14.39 4.73 2.51
N GLY A 469 14.21 4.87 1.19
CA GLY A 469 13.43 5.96 0.61
C GLY A 469 12.00 6.00 1.15
N LYS A 470 11.38 4.83 1.32
CA LYS A 470 10.08 4.68 1.98
C LYS A 470 10.07 5.14 3.43
N ALA A 471 11.13 4.89 4.20
CA ALA A 471 11.25 5.39 5.57
C ALA A 471 11.39 6.92 5.61
N TYR A 472 12.24 7.51 4.76
CA TYR A 472 12.34 8.97 4.62
C TYR A 472 11.04 9.61 4.14
N PHE A 473 10.31 8.95 3.23
CA PHE A 473 8.97 9.38 2.83
C PHE A 473 8.03 9.42 4.02
N GLU A 474 8.05 8.48 4.95
CA GLU A 474 7.20 8.58 6.15
C GLU A 474 7.62 9.72 7.09
N GLU A 475 8.93 9.97 7.21
CA GLU A 475 9.51 11.06 8.03
C GLU A 475 9.32 12.45 7.42
N ARG A 476 8.83 12.53 6.19
CA ARG A 476 8.59 13.81 5.47
C ARG A 476 9.90 14.48 5.06
N ARG A 477 10.92 13.65 4.80
CA ARG A 477 12.23 14.03 4.27
C ARG A 477 12.28 13.74 2.77
N ASP A 478 11.42 14.44 2.04
CA ASP A 478 11.08 14.12 0.64
C ASP A 478 12.29 14.18 -0.33
N ASN A 479 13.27 15.06 -0.07
CA ASN A 479 14.51 15.11 -0.85
C ASN A 479 15.32 13.82 -0.70
N LEU A 480 15.55 13.36 0.54
CA LEU A 480 16.28 12.12 0.80
C LEU A 480 15.52 10.90 0.27
N ALA A 481 14.19 10.91 0.35
CA ALA A 481 13.37 9.87 -0.26
C ALA A 481 13.61 9.79 -1.78
N THR A 482 13.56 10.95 -2.46
CA THR A 482 13.86 11.07 -3.90
C THR A 482 15.25 10.51 -4.23
N ASP A 483 16.28 10.90 -3.49
CA ASP A 483 17.66 10.47 -3.73
C ASP A 483 17.82 8.95 -3.60
N GLN A 484 17.16 8.33 -2.60
CA GLN A 484 17.19 6.87 -2.45
C GLN A 484 16.42 6.13 -3.55
N TYR A 485 15.29 6.66 -4.02
CA TYR A 485 14.56 6.07 -5.15
C TYR A 485 15.38 6.16 -6.45
N LEU A 486 16.01 7.30 -6.73
CA LEU A 486 16.90 7.47 -7.90
C LEU A 486 18.10 6.52 -7.85
N MET A 487 18.70 6.30 -6.68
CA MET A 487 19.77 5.31 -6.54
C MET A 487 19.28 3.88 -6.76
N ALA A 488 18.11 3.54 -6.23
CA ALA A 488 17.51 2.23 -6.50
C ALA A 488 17.23 2.01 -7.99
N GLU A 489 16.74 3.03 -8.70
CA GLU A 489 16.54 3.00 -10.16
C GLU A 489 17.85 2.80 -10.92
N GLN A 490 18.93 3.46 -10.52
CA GLN A 490 20.25 3.29 -11.14
C GLN A 490 20.83 1.88 -10.89
N LEU A 491 20.64 1.34 -9.69
CA LEU A 491 21.11 0.01 -9.31
C LEU A 491 20.32 -1.10 -10.03
N SER A 492 19.01 -0.92 -10.21
CA SER A 492 18.15 -1.88 -10.91
C SER A 492 17.13 -1.16 -11.80
N PRO A 493 17.51 -0.78 -13.03
CA PRO A 493 16.63 -0.02 -13.94
C PRO A 493 15.36 -0.76 -14.37
N LEU A 494 15.35 -2.08 -14.21
CA LEU A 494 14.22 -2.95 -14.52
C LEU A 494 13.32 -3.22 -13.30
N ASP A 495 13.70 -2.82 -12.08
CA ASP A 495 12.87 -2.98 -10.90
C ASP A 495 11.71 -1.96 -10.92
N PRO A 496 10.44 -2.39 -10.87
CA PRO A 496 9.29 -1.49 -10.82
C PRO A 496 9.12 -0.77 -9.47
N THR A 497 9.79 -1.24 -8.41
CA THR A 497 9.59 -0.79 -7.02
C THR A 497 9.92 0.68 -6.77
N PRO A 498 11.09 1.21 -7.18
CA PRO A 498 11.40 2.62 -6.95
C PRO A 498 10.50 3.56 -7.75
N TRP A 499 10.19 3.23 -9.02
CA TRP A 499 9.21 3.99 -9.83
C TRP A 499 7.83 4.09 -9.17
N PHE A 500 7.39 3.01 -8.51
CA PHE A 500 6.11 3.00 -7.78
C PHE A 500 6.12 3.99 -6.61
N TYR A 501 7.17 3.97 -5.79
CA TYR A 501 7.27 4.86 -4.65
C TYR A 501 7.54 6.31 -5.04
N GLN A 502 8.33 6.55 -6.09
CA GLN A 502 8.49 7.88 -6.67
C GLN A 502 7.15 8.44 -7.16
N ALA A 503 6.31 7.64 -7.83
CA ALA A 503 5.00 8.09 -8.27
C ALA A 503 4.10 8.52 -7.09
N ILE A 504 4.12 7.77 -5.98
CA ILE A 504 3.36 8.14 -4.77
C ILE A 504 3.92 9.43 -4.15
N LEU A 505 5.23 9.62 -4.15
CA LEU A 505 5.87 10.84 -3.68
C LEU A 505 5.49 12.05 -4.55
N GLU A 506 5.59 11.95 -5.87
CA GLU A 506 5.22 13.04 -6.79
C GLU A 506 3.71 13.35 -6.71
N GLN A 507 2.86 12.32 -6.59
CA GLN A 507 1.42 12.51 -6.36
C GLN A 507 1.19 13.33 -5.10
N THR A 508 1.91 13.00 -4.03
CA THR A 508 1.84 13.66 -2.73
C THR A 508 2.31 15.12 -2.78
N LEU A 509 3.37 15.40 -3.54
CA LEU A 509 3.95 16.74 -3.77
C LEU A 509 3.16 17.62 -4.77
N ASN A 510 1.89 17.27 -5.03
CA ASN A 510 1.01 18.00 -5.96
C ASN A 510 1.55 18.02 -7.41
N ARG A 511 2.17 16.93 -7.86
CA ARG A 511 2.70 16.76 -9.22
C ARG A 511 2.11 15.52 -9.92
N PRO A 512 0.78 15.45 -10.09
CA PRO A 512 0.10 14.25 -10.58
C PRO A 512 0.47 13.87 -12.03
N VAL A 513 0.88 14.83 -12.88
CA VAL A 513 1.32 14.53 -14.26
C VAL A 513 2.68 13.79 -14.26
N VAL A 514 3.61 14.18 -13.38
CA VAL A 514 4.90 13.48 -13.22
C VAL A 514 4.65 12.10 -12.60
N ALA A 515 3.78 12.02 -11.59
CA ALA A 515 3.38 10.77 -10.97
C ALA A 515 2.77 9.78 -11.98
N LEU A 516 1.95 10.27 -12.93
CA LEU A 516 1.36 9.46 -13.99
C LEU A 516 2.43 8.75 -14.83
N SER A 517 3.49 9.47 -15.23
CA SER A 517 4.58 8.91 -16.03
C SER A 517 5.36 7.85 -15.25
N ALA A 518 5.76 8.14 -14.01
CA ALA A 518 6.49 7.21 -13.16
C ALA A 518 5.67 5.93 -12.86
N LEU A 519 4.36 6.07 -12.63
CA LEU A 519 3.51 4.92 -12.35
C LEU A 519 3.24 4.05 -13.57
N ASN A 520 3.04 4.65 -14.75
CA ASN A 520 2.96 3.90 -16.00
C ASN A 520 4.23 3.08 -16.22
N ARG A 521 5.41 3.67 -15.97
CA ARG A 521 6.69 2.96 -16.05
C ARG A 521 6.78 1.81 -15.05
N SER A 522 6.30 2.00 -13.82
CA SER A 522 6.24 0.93 -12.82
C SER A 522 5.32 -0.23 -13.26
N ILE A 523 4.20 0.06 -13.93
CA ILE A 523 3.28 -0.96 -14.45
C ILE A 523 3.91 -1.73 -15.61
N GLU A 524 4.61 -1.05 -16.52
CA GLU A 524 5.35 -1.69 -17.63
C GLU A 524 6.41 -2.68 -17.10
N LEU A 525 7.11 -2.31 -16.03
CA LEU A 525 8.18 -3.10 -15.44
C LEU A 525 7.69 -4.16 -14.43
N ASN A 526 6.37 -4.29 -14.21
CA ASN A 526 5.78 -5.12 -13.14
C ASN A 526 6.35 -6.54 -13.10
N ASP A 527 6.48 -7.19 -14.26
CA ASP A 527 6.84 -8.60 -14.35
C ASP A 527 8.33 -8.86 -14.07
N ASN A 528 9.19 -7.83 -14.05
CA ASN A 528 10.58 -7.96 -13.63
C ASN A 528 10.73 -8.23 -12.12
N ARG A 529 9.65 -8.06 -11.34
CA ARG A 529 9.61 -8.46 -9.93
C ARG A 529 9.44 -9.97 -9.74
N ALA A 530 9.39 -10.75 -10.82
CA ALA A 530 9.35 -12.21 -10.80
C ALA A 530 10.56 -12.85 -10.07
N ILE A 531 11.62 -12.09 -9.77
CA ILE A 531 12.70 -12.52 -8.87
C ILE A 531 12.19 -12.77 -7.44
N TYR A 532 11.16 -12.06 -7.00
CA TYR A 532 10.72 -12.05 -5.59
C TYR A 532 9.28 -12.50 -5.41
N ARG A 533 8.51 -12.65 -6.49
CA ARG A 533 7.06 -12.88 -6.43
C ARG A 533 6.58 -13.83 -7.52
N SER A 534 5.75 -14.80 -7.13
CA SER A 534 5.07 -15.71 -8.04
C SER A 534 4.11 -14.98 -8.99
N ARG A 535 3.64 -15.66 -10.05
CA ARG A 535 2.73 -15.08 -11.03
C ARG A 535 1.46 -14.49 -10.40
N LEU A 536 0.88 -15.19 -9.42
CA LEU A 536 -0.28 -14.74 -8.65
C LEU A 536 0.01 -13.41 -7.95
N LEU A 537 1.10 -13.36 -7.18
CA LEU A 537 1.48 -12.15 -6.44
C LEU A 537 1.89 -11.00 -7.36
N LEU A 538 2.36 -11.27 -8.59
CA LEU A 538 2.62 -10.25 -9.61
C LEU A 538 1.34 -9.66 -10.19
N ASP A 539 0.27 -10.45 -10.29
CA ASP A 539 -1.05 -9.96 -10.70
C ASP A 539 -1.68 -9.09 -9.61
N GLU A 540 -1.56 -9.46 -8.33
CA GLU A 540 -1.94 -8.60 -7.19
C GLU A 540 -1.16 -7.28 -7.19
N ASP A 541 0.16 -7.36 -7.36
CA ASP A 541 1.07 -6.21 -7.48
C ASP A 541 0.64 -5.27 -8.62
N ARG A 542 0.27 -5.84 -9.78
CA ARG A 542 -0.24 -5.08 -10.93
C ARG A 542 -1.58 -4.43 -10.61
N ALA A 543 -2.48 -5.14 -9.95
CA ALA A 543 -3.77 -4.63 -9.52
C ALA A 543 -3.61 -3.44 -8.55
N ALA A 544 -2.70 -3.55 -7.57
CA ALA A 544 -2.38 -2.46 -6.63
C ALA A 544 -1.79 -1.21 -7.32
N ARG A 545 -0.89 -1.40 -8.31
CA ARG A 545 -0.36 -0.29 -9.13
C ARG A 545 -1.45 0.36 -9.97
N THR A 546 -2.31 -0.45 -10.59
CA THR A 546 -3.44 0.02 -11.39
C THR A 546 -4.43 0.84 -10.55
N THR A 547 -4.67 0.43 -9.31
CA THR A 547 -5.49 1.22 -8.37
C THR A 547 -4.83 2.56 -8.02
N SER A 548 -3.50 2.59 -7.86
CA SER A 548 -2.78 3.84 -7.64
C SER A 548 -2.85 4.77 -8.86
N LEU A 549 -2.93 4.21 -10.07
CA LEU A 549 -3.07 4.94 -11.33
C LEU A 549 -4.45 5.58 -11.43
N ALA A 550 -5.48 4.82 -11.05
CA ALA A 550 -6.83 5.35 -10.93
C ALA A 550 -6.86 6.59 -10.01
N ARG A 551 -6.14 6.55 -8.87
CA ARG A 551 -6.01 7.71 -7.97
C ARG A 551 -5.37 8.92 -8.63
N ILE A 552 -4.29 8.74 -9.38
CA ILE A 552 -3.65 9.82 -10.12
C ILE A 552 -4.60 10.41 -11.17
N TYR A 553 -5.35 9.57 -11.89
CA TYR A 553 -6.37 10.04 -12.82
C TYR A 553 -7.46 10.88 -12.14
N ARG A 554 -7.92 10.49 -10.94
CA ARG A 554 -8.85 11.31 -10.16
C ARG A 554 -8.26 12.66 -9.78
N ASP A 555 -6.98 12.74 -9.40
CA ASP A 555 -6.31 14.01 -9.10
C ASP A 555 -6.27 14.94 -10.33
N LEU A 556 -5.99 14.36 -11.51
CA LEU A 556 -6.00 15.04 -12.81
C LEU A 556 -7.42 15.42 -13.29
N GLY A 557 -8.46 14.82 -12.69
CA GLY A 557 -9.86 15.02 -13.07
C GLY A 557 -10.37 14.08 -14.17
N PHE A 558 -9.63 13.03 -14.51
CA PHE A 558 -9.94 12.05 -15.56
C PHE A 558 -10.80 10.91 -15.00
N LYS A 559 -12.03 11.21 -14.61
CA LYS A 559 -12.92 10.28 -13.89
C LYS A 559 -13.12 8.94 -14.63
N GLN A 560 -13.38 8.99 -15.94
CA GLN A 560 -13.59 7.77 -16.73
C GLN A 560 -12.35 6.87 -16.75
N GLN A 561 -11.15 7.45 -16.90
CA GLN A 561 -9.90 6.68 -16.85
C GLN A 561 -9.69 6.05 -15.46
N ALA A 562 -10.04 6.79 -14.41
CA ALA A 562 -10.01 6.28 -13.05
C ALA A 562 -10.91 5.05 -12.87
N PHE A 563 -12.15 5.13 -13.37
CA PHE A 563 -13.11 4.02 -13.35
C PHE A 563 -12.59 2.77 -14.08
N LEU A 564 -12.10 2.95 -15.32
CA LEU A 564 -11.62 1.85 -16.16
C LEU A 564 -10.42 1.11 -15.57
N GLU A 565 -9.46 1.84 -14.99
CA GLU A 565 -8.30 1.20 -14.35
C GLU A 565 -8.72 0.44 -13.08
N SER A 566 -9.63 0.98 -12.26
CA SER A 566 -10.18 0.24 -11.11
C SER A 566 -10.90 -1.03 -11.52
N GLN A 567 -11.68 -0.97 -12.60
CA GLN A 567 -12.27 -2.17 -13.17
C GLN A 567 -11.19 -3.19 -13.57
N LYS A 568 -10.19 -2.76 -14.34
CA LYS A 568 -9.14 -3.65 -14.85
C LYS A 568 -8.40 -4.34 -13.71
N SER A 569 -8.23 -3.65 -12.59
CA SER A 569 -7.72 -4.19 -11.33
C SER A 569 -8.61 -5.32 -10.81
N LEU A 570 -9.93 -5.08 -10.65
CA LEU A 570 -10.88 -6.08 -10.12
C LEU A 570 -11.10 -7.29 -11.04
N SER A 571 -11.02 -7.09 -12.36
CA SER A 571 -11.13 -8.22 -13.31
C SER A 571 -9.96 -9.21 -13.17
N ARG A 572 -8.78 -8.75 -12.76
CA ARG A 572 -7.61 -9.60 -12.48
C ARG A 572 -7.64 -10.17 -11.06
N ASP A 573 -7.82 -9.29 -10.08
CA ASP A 573 -7.84 -9.62 -8.66
C ASP A 573 -9.13 -9.10 -8.00
N PRO A 574 -10.18 -9.93 -7.91
CA PRO A 574 -11.43 -9.60 -7.22
C PRO A 574 -11.27 -9.42 -5.70
N THR A 575 -10.10 -9.70 -5.12
CA THR A 575 -9.85 -9.51 -3.69
C THR A 575 -9.19 -8.15 -3.38
N ASN A 576 -8.92 -7.35 -4.42
CA ASN A 576 -8.25 -6.06 -4.26
C ASN A 576 -9.17 -5.01 -3.61
N TYR A 577 -9.12 -4.96 -2.28
CA TYR A 577 -9.89 -4.03 -1.46
C TYR A 577 -9.68 -2.54 -1.84
N SER A 578 -8.50 -2.18 -2.31
CA SER A 578 -8.20 -0.79 -2.69
C SER A 578 -8.90 -0.41 -3.98
N ALA A 579 -9.02 -1.34 -4.93
CA ALA A 579 -9.75 -1.14 -6.18
C ALA A 579 -11.25 -1.00 -5.92
N HIS A 580 -11.82 -1.86 -5.06
CA HIS A 580 -13.20 -1.73 -4.58
C HIS A 580 -13.43 -0.37 -3.92
N ARG A 581 -12.56 0.02 -2.99
CA ARG A 581 -12.64 1.32 -2.31
C ARG A 581 -12.61 2.49 -3.31
N PHE A 582 -11.75 2.41 -4.31
CA PHE A 582 -11.63 3.45 -5.33
C PHE A 582 -12.83 3.47 -6.27
N LEU A 583 -13.38 2.31 -6.63
CA LEU A 583 -14.57 2.20 -7.46
C LEU A 583 -15.78 2.80 -6.73
N ALA A 584 -15.92 2.56 -5.42
CA ALA A 584 -16.89 3.27 -4.57
C ALA A 584 -16.70 4.80 -4.65
N ASP A 585 -15.48 5.30 -4.47
CA ASP A 585 -15.21 6.74 -4.58
C ASP A 585 -15.53 7.30 -5.98
N THR A 586 -15.39 6.49 -7.02
CA THR A 586 -15.65 6.93 -8.41
C THR A 586 -17.13 6.93 -8.74
N TYR A 587 -17.89 5.99 -8.16
CA TYR A 587 -19.36 6.00 -8.23
C TYR A 587 -19.97 7.17 -7.44
N ALA A 588 -19.24 7.76 -6.49
CA ALA A 588 -19.70 8.97 -5.80
C ALA A 588 -19.91 10.12 -6.79
N GLY A 589 -21.17 10.55 -6.93
CA GLY A 589 -21.58 11.60 -7.87
C GLY A 589 -21.97 11.11 -9.27
N GLU A 590 -21.90 9.80 -9.56
CA GLU A 590 -22.56 9.24 -10.75
C GLU A 590 -24.03 8.95 -10.42
N SER A 591 -24.94 9.46 -11.25
CA SER A 591 -26.38 9.31 -11.01
C SER A 591 -26.78 7.83 -10.96
N ARG A 592 -27.64 7.46 -10.00
CA ARG A 592 -28.21 6.12 -9.80
C ARG A 592 -27.19 5.01 -9.51
N HIS A 593 -25.94 5.33 -9.15
CA HIS A 593 -24.90 4.35 -8.80
C HIS A 593 -24.72 4.13 -7.28
N GLU A 594 -25.61 4.66 -6.45
CA GLU A 594 -25.47 4.63 -4.97
C GLU A 594 -25.36 3.21 -4.41
N ILE A 595 -26.12 2.25 -4.94
CA ILE A 595 -26.06 0.85 -4.49
C ILE A 595 -24.71 0.23 -4.84
N ALA A 596 -24.22 0.47 -6.06
CA ALA A 596 -22.90 0.02 -6.49
C ALA A 596 -21.82 0.63 -5.58
N ARG A 597 -21.93 1.92 -5.27
CA ARG A 597 -21.01 2.63 -4.37
C ARG A 597 -20.89 1.98 -3.00
N VAL A 598 -22.00 1.79 -2.28
CA VAL A 598 -21.94 1.21 -0.93
C VAL A 598 -21.61 -0.28 -0.95
N SER A 599 -21.97 -1.01 -2.03
CA SER A 599 -21.61 -2.42 -2.23
C SER A 599 -20.10 -2.61 -2.43
N GLU A 600 -19.49 -1.77 -3.24
CA GLU A 600 -18.03 -1.72 -3.42
C GLU A 600 -17.31 -1.36 -2.11
N LEU A 601 -17.86 -0.42 -1.33
CA LEU A 601 -17.31 -0.10 -0.01
C LEU A 601 -17.40 -1.28 0.97
N LEU A 602 -18.53 -2.00 1.00
CA LEU A 602 -18.71 -3.17 1.85
C LEU A 602 -17.69 -4.28 1.50
N GLN A 603 -17.52 -4.57 0.20
CA GLN A 603 -16.50 -5.52 -0.27
C GLN A 603 -15.09 -5.05 0.10
N ALA A 604 -14.78 -3.76 -0.06
CA ALA A 604 -13.51 -3.20 0.38
C ALA A 604 -13.27 -3.41 1.89
N GLN A 605 -14.26 -3.13 2.74
CA GLN A 605 -14.16 -3.33 4.19
C GLN A 605 -14.00 -4.81 4.58
N LEU A 606 -14.70 -5.74 3.90
CA LEU A 606 -14.56 -7.17 4.14
C LEU A 606 -13.18 -7.70 3.73
N LEU A 607 -12.63 -7.19 2.63
CA LEU A 607 -11.38 -7.67 2.06
C LEU A 607 -10.13 -6.97 2.62
N GLN A 608 -10.26 -5.78 3.20
CA GLN A 608 -9.10 -5.01 3.66
C GLN A 608 -8.32 -5.73 4.76
N PRO A 609 -6.99 -5.70 4.72
CA PRO A 609 -6.18 -6.04 5.90
C PRO A 609 -6.43 -5.03 7.02
N LEU A 610 -5.96 -5.36 8.24
CA LEU A 610 -5.93 -4.40 9.34
C LEU A 610 -5.30 -3.08 8.88
N SER A 611 -6.03 -1.98 9.05
CA SER A 611 -5.63 -0.68 8.52
C SER A 611 -5.81 0.44 9.54
N LEU A 612 -5.08 1.53 9.34
CA LEU A 612 -5.29 2.82 10.00
C LEU A 612 -6.25 3.73 9.21
N GLY A 613 -6.88 3.21 8.15
CA GLY A 613 -7.78 3.99 7.32
C GLY A 613 -9.03 4.36 8.14
N PRO A 614 -9.36 5.67 8.30
CA PRO A 614 -10.62 6.04 8.91
C PRO A 614 -11.77 5.60 8.00
N ILE A 615 -12.83 5.09 8.61
CA ILE A 615 -14.10 4.85 7.93
C ILE A 615 -14.99 6.05 8.23
N GLN A 616 -15.09 6.97 7.27
CA GLN A 616 -15.97 8.13 7.42
C GLN A 616 -17.43 7.68 7.50
N PRO A 617 -18.23 8.21 8.43
CA PRO A 617 -19.61 7.77 8.62
C PRO A 617 -20.47 7.91 7.36
N GLN A 618 -20.35 9.01 6.61
CA GLN A 618 -21.16 9.25 5.41
C GLN A 618 -20.89 8.26 4.27
N LEU A 619 -19.73 7.60 4.24
CA LEU A 619 -19.37 6.69 3.16
C LEU A 619 -20.23 5.42 3.11
N ALA A 620 -20.61 4.92 4.28
CA ALA A 620 -21.35 3.67 4.41
C ALA A 620 -22.87 3.85 4.19
N GLU A 621 -23.35 5.08 4.10
CA GLU A 621 -24.76 5.41 3.92
C GLU A 621 -25.06 5.76 2.45
N SER A 622 -26.11 5.20 1.89
CA SER A 622 -26.64 5.55 0.56
C SER A 622 -27.61 6.73 0.64
N ASN A 623 -27.85 7.38 -0.50
CA ASN A 623 -28.93 8.37 -0.68
C ASN A 623 -28.87 9.55 0.30
N LEU A 624 -27.67 10.03 0.61
CA LEU A 624 -27.47 11.19 1.49
C LEU A 624 -27.82 12.53 0.86
N ALA A 625 -28.20 12.57 -0.42
CA ALA A 625 -28.58 13.81 -1.10
C ALA A 625 -27.60 14.99 -0.85
N LEU A 626 -26.30 14.73 -0.79
CA LEU A 626 -25.29 15.78 -0.66
C LEU A 626 -25.00 16.41 -2.03
N PHE A 627 -24.46 17.64 -2.04
CA PHE A 627 -24.06 18.30 -3.28
C PHE A 627 -23.06 17.46 -4.09
N ASN A 628 -23.39 17.11 -5.34
CA ASN A 628 -22.53 16.25 -6.17
C ASN A 628 -21.23 16.98 -6.61
N GLU A 629 -20.12 16.24 -6.72
CA GLU A 629 -18.80 16.70 -7.22
C GLU A 629 -18.05 17.80 -6.42
N GLY A 630 -18.46 18.13 -5.20
CA GLY A 630 -17.82 19.17 -4.36
C GLY A 630 -18.60 19.42 -3.06
N GLY A 631 -18.08 20.28 -2.18
CA GLY A 631 -18.64 20.44 -0.83
C GLY A 631 -18.50 19.19 0.06
N SER A 632 -19.52 18.86 0.87
CA SER A 632 -19.49 17.79 1.90
C SER A 632 -19.44 16.38 1.33
N ALA A 633 -19.85 16.19 0.07
CA ALA A 633 -19.72 14.91 -0.65
C ALA A 633 -18.27 14.65 -1.10
N ARG A 634 -17.41 15.67 -1.09
CA ARG A 634 -16.01 15.52 -1.49
C ARG A 634 -15.25 14.81 -0.37
N LEU A 635 -15.01 13.54 -0.61
CA LEU A 635 -14.24 12.67 0.27
C LEU A 635 -12.83 13.22 0.43
N SER A 636 -12.49 13.65 1.64
CA SER A 636 -11.09 13.74 2.06
C SER A 636 -10.60 12.32 2.24
N PHE A 637 -10.11 11.71 1.16
CA PHE A 637 -9.32 10.50 1.30
C PHE A 637 -8.12 10.82 2.21
N ASN A 638 -7.47 9.80 2.79
CA ASN A 638 -6.07 9.97 3.23
C ASN A 638 -5.25 10.32 1.98
N GLU A 639 -5.23 11.59 1.55
CA GLU A 639 -4.49 12.09 0.38
C GLU A 639 -3.01 11.70 0.46
N PHE A 640 -2.58 11.31 1.67
CA PHE A 640 -1.27 10.81 2.03
C PHE A 640 -1.38 9.38 2.54
N ASN A 641 -1.39 8.41 1.62
CA ASN A 641 -1.22 7.02 2.00
C ASN A 641 0.15 6.82 2.63
N ARG A 642 0.15 6.29 3.86
CA ARG A 642 1.39 5.75 4.42
C ARG A 642 1.79 4.54 3.59
N LEU A 643 3.05 4.50 3.21
CA LEU A 643 3.67 3.35 2.60
C LEU A 643 3.87 2.25 3.66
N PHE A 644 4.03 2.59 4.95
CA PHE A 644 4.11 1.63 6.06
C PHE A 644 2.80 1.54 6.87
N VAL A 645 2.34 0.30 7.09
CA VAL A 645 1.34 -0.01 8.12
C VAL A 645 2.06 0.00 9.47
N ARG A 646 1.61 0.85 10.40
CA ARG A 646 2.19 0.96 11.74
C ARG A 646 1.13 1.17 12.80
N ASN A 647 1.40 0.75 14.03
CA ASN A 647 0.55 1.04 15.18
C ASN A 647 0.47 2.55 15.46
N GLY A 648 -0.66 2.97 16.02
CA GLY A 648 -0.91 4.34 16.45
C GLY A 648 -2.38 4.72 16.33
N THR A 649 -2.67 5.96 16.69
CA THR A 649 -4.00 6.58 16.56
C THR A 649 -3.88 7.76 15.58
N ARG A 650 -4.97 8.06 14.89
CA ARG A 650 -5.10 9.21 13.99
C ARG A 650 -6.41 9.93 14.23
N LEU A 651 -6.36 11.23 13.99
CA LEU A 651 -7.54 12.07 13.90
C LEU A 651 -7.67 12.57 12.46
N HIS A 652 -8.80 12.27 11.85
CA HIS A 652 -9.21 12.85 10.59
C HIS A 652 -10.38 13.80 10.86
N SER A 653 -10.31 15.01 10.28
CA SER A 653 -11.34 16.02 10.41
C SER A 653 -11.58 16.70 9.07
N ASN A 654 -12.84 16.82 8.67
CA ASN A 654 -13.26 17.74 7.62
C ASN A 654 -14.25 18.75 8.18
N LEU A 655 -14.11 20.00 7.74
CA LEU A 655 -15.02 21.08 8.03
C LEU A 655 -15.44 21.74 6.72
N LEU A 656 -16.73 22.02 6.58
CA LEU A 656 -17.31 22.72 5.44
C LEU A 656 -18.17 23.88 5.95
N VAL A 657 -18.06 25.04 5.31
CA VAL A 657 -19.00 26.15 5.47
C VAL A 657 -19.28 26.78 4.11
N GLY A 658 -20.49 27.28 3.88
CA GLY A 658 -20.86 27.87 2.60
C GLY A 658 -22.19 28.62 2.58
N SER A 659 -22.64 28.96 1.36
CA SER A 659 -23.94 29.60 1.10
C SER A 659 -25.12 28.84 1.71
N ASN A 660 -26.27 29.51 1.87
CA ASN A 660 -27.53 28.92 2.35
C ASN A 660 -27.41 28.27 3.74
N ASN A 661 -26.66 28.94 4.63
CA ASN A 661 -26.29 28.45 5.96
C ASN A 661 -25.73 27.02 5.95
N THR A 662 -25.09 26.63 4.84
CA THR A 662 -24.56 25.27 4.70
C THR A 662 -23.34 25.12 5.57
N TRP A 663 -23.34 24.11 6.42
CA TRP A 663 -22.15 23.69 7.15
C TRP A 663 -22.13 22.18 7.36
N ALA A 664 -20.92 21.64 7.52
CA ALA A 664 -20.74 20.22 7.77
C ALA A 664 -19.47 19.97 8.58
N ASP A 665 -19.50 18.92 9.38
CA ASP A 665 -18.32 18.38 10.02
C ASP A 665 -18.26 16.85 9.88
N ASP A 666 -17.04 16.35 9.82
CA ASP A 666 -16.71 14.93 9.78
C ASP A 666 -15.52 14.73 10.70
N PHE A 667 -15.69 14.06 11.83
CA PHE A 667 -14.61 13.78 12.77
C PHE A 667 -14.48 12.27 12.94
N VAL A 668 -13.30 11.73 12.66
CA VAL A 668 -13.03 10.31 12.79
C VAL A 668 -11.74 10.09 13.56
N VAL A 669 -11.82 9.30 14.63
CA VAL A 669 -10.67 8.75 15.34
C VAL A 669 -10.50 7.31 14.93
N SER A 670 -9.36 6.97 14.33
CA SER A 670 -9.00 5.60 13.99
C SER A 670 -7.70 5.19 14.65
N GLY A 671 -7.53 3.90 14.88
CA GLY A 671 -6.32 3.37 15.46
C GLY A 671 -6.04 1.93 15.10
N LEU A 672 -4.76 1.56 15.20
CA LEU A 672 -4.25 0.21 14.96
C LEU A 672 -3.33 -0.16 16.12
N ASN A 673 -3.60 -1.32 16.70
CA ASN A 673 -2.78 -1.92 17.74
C ASN A 673 -2.58 -3.41 17.43
N GLU A 674 -1.51 -3.71 16.70
CA GLU A 674 -1.04 -5.05 16.29
C GLU A 674 -2.08 -5.92 15.57
N ARG A 675 -3.05 -6.46 16.31
CA ARG A 675 -4.10 -7.37 15.83
C ARG A 675 -5.50 -6.75 15.82
N PHE A 676 -5.66 -5.53 16.33
CA PHE A 676 -6.96 -4.85 16.41
C PHE A 676 -6.89 -3.47 15.79
N SER A 677 -7.87 -3.12 14.96
CA SER A 677 -8.09 -1.77 14.44
C SER A 677 -9.48 -1.29 14.76
N TYR A 678 -9.63 0.01 15.03
CA TYR A 678 -10.91 0.64 15.32
C TYR A 678 -11.06 1.95 14.56
N SER A 679 -12.30 2.35 14.32
CA SER A 679 -12.68 3.65 13.76
C SER A 679 -13.98 4.10 14.39
N VAL A 680 -13.98 5.26 15.03
CA VAL A 680 -15.18 5.88 15.61
C VAL A 680 -15.29 7.27 15.02
N GLY A 681 -16.46 7.62 14.50
CA GLY A 681 -16.66 8.94 13.91
C GLY A 681 -18.08 9.45 13.94
N GLN A 682 -18.19 10.76 13.73
CA GLN A 682 -19.43 11.47 13.50
C GLN A 682 -19.39 12.22 12.17
N PHE A 683 -20.55 12.43 11.59
CA PHE A 683 -20.77 13.32 10.47
C PHE A 683 -22.04 14.12 10.73
N HIS A 684 -21.94 15.43 10.63
CA HIS A 684 -23.06 16.35 10.64
C HIS A 684 -23.07 17.16 9.34
N TYR A 685 -24.25 17.37 8.78
CA TYR A 685 -24.46 18.23 7.61
C TYR A 685 -25.79 18.93 7.74
N GLU A 686 -25.82 20.24 7.48
CA GLU A 686 -27.02 21.07 7.52
C GLU A 686 -26.97 22.12 6.41
N THR A 687 -28.12 22.39 5.77
CA THR A 687 -28.33 23.47 4.80
C THR A 687 -29.79 23.88 4.77
N ASP A 688 -30.06 25.16 4.51
CA ASP A 688 -31.42 25.68 4.28
C ASP A 688 -31.94 25.35 2.87
N GLY A 689 -31.07 24.88 1.97
CA GLY A 689 -31.38 24.72 0.55
C GLY A 689 -31.48 26.07 -0.18
N PHE A 690 -31.77 26.03 -1.48
CA PHE A 690 -31.86 27.25 -2.31
C PHE A 690 -33.30 27.78 -2.49
N ARG A 691 -34.30 27.02 -2.03
CA ARG A 691 -35.74 27.37 -2.11
C ARG A 691 -36.48 26.99 -0.82
N GLU A 692 -37.72 27.43 -0.67
CA GLU A 692 -38.56 27.06 0.48
C GLU A 692 -38.73 25.54 0.61
N ASN A 693 -38.73 25.04 1.85
CA ASN A 693 -38.84 23.63 2.19
C ASN A 693 -37.83 22.76 1.41
N ASN A 694 -36.61 23.26 1.23
CA ASN A 694 -35.48 22.54 0.61
C ASN A 694 -34.35 22.26 1.62
N ASP A 695 -34.65 22.40 2.91
CA ASP A 695 -33.73 22.16 4.00
C ASP A 695 -33.36 20.67 4.11
N LEU A 696 -32.12 20.40 4.52
CA LEU A 696 -31.58 19.05 4.70
C LEU A 696 -30.63 19.01 5.89
N THR A 697 -30.87 18.07 6.81
CA THR A 697 -30.02 17.79 7.95
C THR A 697 -29.70 16.30 8.03
N HIS A 698 -28.42 15.98 8.25
CA HIS A 698 -27.94 14.62 8.52
C HIS A 698 -27.09 14.59 9.78
N ASP A 699 -27.38 13.64 10.67
CA ASP A 699 -26.49 13.22 11.75
C ASP A 699 -26.17 11.74 11.59
N ILE A 700 -24.89 11.39 11.44
CA ILE A 700 -24.44 10.00 11.28
C ILE A 700 -23.35 9.71 12.29
N TYR A 701 -23.51 8.64 13.05
CA TYR A 701 -22.52 8.13 14.00
C TYR A 701 -22.11 6.73 13.58
N ASN A 702 -20.82 6.44 13.60
CA ASN A 702 -20.27 5.13 13.27
C ASN A 702 -19.24 4.67 14.30
N ALA A 703 -19.31 3.41 14.70
CA ALA A 703 -18.29 2.71 15.44
C ALA A 703 -17.97 1.37 14.77
N PHE A 704 -16.75 1.24 14.28
CA PHE A 704 -16.23 0.08 13.57
C PHE A 704 -15.03 -0.53 14.31
N GLY A 705 -14.97 -1.86 14.35
CA GLY A 705 -13.83 -2.62 14.85
C GLY A 705 -13.51 -3.80 13.95
N GLN A 706 -12.22 -4.08 13.78
CA GLN A 706 -11.71 -5.24 13.03
C GLN A 706 -10.59 -5.91 13.82
N MET A 707 -10.61 -7.24 13.88
CA MET A 707 -9.64 -8.05 14.61
C MET A 707 -9.09 -9.16 13.71
N ARG A 708 -7.77 -9.30 13.67
CA ARG A 708 -7.08 -10.45 13.06
C ARG A 708 -6.94 -11.55 14.11
N VAL A 709 -7.83 -12.54 14.05
CA VAL A 709 -7.88 -13.68 14.97
C VAL A 709 -6.71 -14.63 14.71
N THR A 710 -6.49 -14.94 13.43
CA THR A 710 -5.35 -15.70 12.92
C THR A 710 -4.85 -15.02 11.64
N PRO A 711 -3.70 -15.41 11.07
CA PRO A 711 -3.22 -14.82 9.81
C PRO A 711 -4.20 -14.97 8.65
N ARG A 712 -5.05 -16.01 8.70
CA ARG A 712 -6.07 -16.32 7.69
C ARG A 712 -7.46 -15.81 8.03
N LEU A 713 -7.77 -15.54 9.31
CA LEU A 713 -9.10 -15.14 9.76
C LEU A 713 -9.11 -13.72 10.32
N SER A 714 -9.92 -12.86 9.70
CA SER A 714 -10.26 -11.54 10.24
C SER A 714 -11.76 -11.39 10.43
N LEU A 715 -12.15 -10.86 11.59
CA LEU A 715 -13.54 -10.57 11.95
C LEU A 715 -13.73 -9.06 12.08
N GLN A 716 -14.92 -8.57 11.76
CA GLN A 716 -15.28 -7.16 11.87
C GLN A 716 -16.70 -6.98 12.41
N ALA A 717 -16.91 -5.87 13.11
CA ALA A 717 -18.21 -5.45 13.61
C ALA A 717 -18.37 -3.94 13.42
N GLU A 718 -19.60 -3.50 13.13
CA GLU A 718 -19.92 -2.11 12.90
C GLU A 718 -21.30 -1.77 13.48
N LEU A 719 -21.39 -0.63 14.17
CA LEU A 719 -22.63 -0.06 14.68
C LEU A 719 -22.78 1.35 14.10
N ARG A 720 -23.93 1.61 13.48
CA ARG A 720 -24.25 2.89 12.85
C ARG A 720 -25.60 3.41 13.33
N ARG A 721 -25.68 4.73 13.42
CA ARG A 721 -26.93 5.46 13.64
C ARG A 721 -26.99 6.65 12.69
N LYS A 722 -28.04 6.71 11.89
CA LYS A 722 -28.34 7.84 10.99
C LYS A 722 -29.64 8.50 11.41
N LYS A 723 -29.65 9.82 11.46
CA LYS A 723 -30.87 10.64 11.50
C LYS A 723 -30.84 11.60 10.31
N THR A 724 -31.94 11.64 9.59
CA THR A 724 -32.14 12.54 8.47
C THR A 724 -33.42 13.32 8.69
N ALA A 725 -33.39 14.62 8.48
CA ALA A 725 -34.56 15.47 8.33
C ALA A 725 -34.43 16.23 7.02
N GLN A 726 -35.48 16.24 6.20
CA GLN A 726 -35.46 16.91 4.91
C GLN A 726 -36.84 17.46 4.54
N GLY A 727 -36.84 18.54 3.78
CA GLY A 727 -38.00 19.02 3.04
C GLY A 727 -38.21 18.27 1.72
N ASP A 728 -38.73 19.01 0.73
CA ASP A 728 -38.87 18.57 -0.65
C ASP A 728 -37.57 18.84 -1.43
N LEU A 729 -36.84 17.78 -1.77
CA LEU A 729 -35.58 17.84 -2.52
C LEU A 729 -35.76 17.71 -4.04
N VAL A 730 -36.97 17.41 -4.52
CA VAL A 730 -37.23 17.14 -5.94
C VAL A 730 -37.18 18.44 -6.75
N LEU A 731 -36.51 18.39 -7.90
CA LEU A 731 -36.43 19.48 -8.86
C LEU A 731 -37.18 19.08 -10.13
N ASN A 732 -38.43 19.56 -10.22
CA ASN A 732 -39.26 19.41 -11.40
C ASN A 732 -38.92 20.50 -12.43
N PHE A 733 -39.24 20.22 -13.70
CA PHE A 733 -38.99 21.17 -14.80
C PHE A 733 -39.76 22.50 -14.61
N ASP A 734 -40.92 22.45 -13.94
CA ASP A 734 -41.57 23.66 -13.41
C ASP A 734 -41.01 23.94 -12.00
N PRO A 735 -40.24 25.02 -11.80
CA PRO A 735 -39.63 25.33 -10.51
C PRO A 735 -40.66 25.72 -9.43
N ALA A 736 -41.91 26.01 -9.81
CA ALA A 736 -43.00 26.24 -8.86
C ALA A 736 -43.68 24.93 -8.39
N ASP A 737 -43.42 23.80 -9.06
CA ASP A 737 -43.98 22.50 -8.73
C ASP A 737 -43.15 21.80 -7.65
N PHE A 738 -43.26 22.31 -6.42
CA PHE A 738 -42.72 21.69 -5.22
C PHE A 738 -43.71 21.81 -4.07
N SER A 739 -43.60 20.91 -3.09
CA SER A 739 -44.41 20.98 -1.88
C SER A 739 -43.75 21.83 -0.81
N THR A 740 -44.46 22.85 -0.33
CA THR A 740 -44.05 23.66 0.83
C THR A 740 -44.22 22.94 2.16
N VAL A 741 -44.85 21.76 2.17
CA VAL A 741 -45.27 21.04 3.38
C VAL A 741 -44.71 19.62 3.46
N ASN A 742 -44.22 19.07 2.36
CA ASN A 742 -43.66 17.72 2.31
C ASN A 742 -42.38 17.66 3.14
N ARG A 743 -42.44 17.00 4.28
CA ARG A 743 -41.31 16.86 5.20
C ARG A 743 -41.11 15.42 5.60
N ARG A 744 -39.87 14.96 5.53
CA ARG A 744 -39.50 13.58 5.84
C ARG A 744 -38.45 13.52 6.94
N ARG A 745 -38.67 12.66 7.91
CA ARG A 745 -37.70 12.34 8.97
C ARG A 745 -37.45 10.84 8.99
N VAL A 746 -36.19 10.44 8.99
CA VAL A 746 -35.79 9.03 9.02
C VAL A 746 -34.75 8.84 10.12
N THR A 747 -34.97 7.85 10.99
CA THR A 747 -33.96 7.34 11.93
C THR A 747 -33.65 5.91 11.57
N GLN A 748 -32.37 5.57 11.44
CA GLN A 748 -31.92 4.24 11.07
C GLN A 748 -30.76 3.80 11.95
N ASP A 749 -30.95 2.69 12.66
CA ASP A 749 -29.93 2.03 13.46
C ASP A 749 -29.52 0.73 12.73
N THR A 750 -28.22 0.54 12.52
CA THR A 750 -27.68 -0.61 11.78
C THR A 750 -26.56 -1.27 12.57
N ALA A 751 -26.64 -2.59 12.71
CA ALA A 751 -25.59 -3.43 13.25
C ALA A 751 -25.11 -4.41 12.18
N ARG A 752 -23.79 -4.54 12.03
CA ARG A 752 -23.18 -5.44 11.06
C ARG A 752 -22.08 -6.26 11.69
N VAL A 753 -22.04 -7.55 11.35
CA VAL A 753 -20.94 -8.45 11.65
C VAL A 753 -20.49 -9.08 10.34
N GLY A 754 -19.18 -9.17 10.12
CA GLY A 754 -18.66 -9.83 8.94
C GLY A 754 -17.25 -10.34 9.16
N GLY A 755 -16.68 -10.94 8.14
CA GLY A 755 -15.31 -11.40 8.20
C GLY A 755 -14.82 -11.99 6.90
N ARG A 756 -13.52 -12.29 6.91
CA ARG A 756 -12.77 -12.88 5.79
C ARG A 756 -11.98 -14.06 6.31
N TYR A 757 -12.06 -15.16 5.59
CA TYR A 757 -11.26 -16.35 5.82
C TYR A 757 -10.49 -16.74 4.56
N GLN A 758 -9.16 -16.79 4.66
CA GLN A 758 -8.27 -17.18 3.57
C GLN A 758 -7.99 -18.68 3.66
N LEU A 759 -8.55 -19.47 2.74
CA LEU A 759 -8.38 -20.93 2.70
C LEU A 759 -6.98 -21.30 2.15
N SER A 760 -6.50 -20.55 1.16
CA SER A 760 -5.17 -20.66 0.55
C SER A 760 -4.73 -19.31 -0.03
N ALA A 761 -3.50 -19.21 -0.55
CA ALA A 761 -3.04 -18.02 -1.28
C ALA A 761 -3.98 -17.63 -2.45
N GLN A 762 -4.73 -18.59 -3.00
CA GLN A 762 -5.60 -18.42 -4.17
C GLN A 762 -7.09 -18.28 -3.81
N SER A 763 -7.48 -18.44 -2.53
CA SER A 763 -8.90 -18.54 -2.16
C SER A 763 -9.26 -17.75 -0.91
N ASN A 764 -10.32 -16.96 -1.03
CA ASN A 764 -10.87 -16.13 0.04
C ASN A 764 -12.38 -16.34 0.15
N THR A 765 -12.88 -16.44 1.38
CA THR A 765 -14.31 -16.43 1.68
C THR A 765 -14.63 -15.20 2.50
N ILE A 766 -15.64 -14.43 2.10
CA ILE A 766 -16.18 -13.31 2.88
C ILE A 766 -17.62 -13.61 3.30
N PHE A 767 -18.00 -13.13 4.48
CA PHE A 767 -19.37 -13.23 4.97
C PHE A 767 -19.81 -11.91 5.60
N SER A 768 -21.11 -11.61 5.51
CA SER A 768 -21.72 -10.42 6.06
C SER A 768 -23.10 -10.73 6.61
N TYR A 769 -23.37 -10.27 7.82
CA TYR A 769 -24.69 -10.22 8.42
C TYR A 769 -25.00 -8.77 8.81
N ILE A 770 -26.13 -8.26 8.35
CA ILE A 770 -26.59 -6.90 8.60
C ILE A 770 -27.99 -6.96 9.19
N HIS A 771 -28.15 -6.33 10.34
CA HIS A 771 -29.43 -6.04 10.96
C HIS A 771 -29.70 -4.54 10.89
N SER A 772 -30.88 -4.12 10.46
CA SER A 772 -31.27 -2.71 10.47
C SER A 772 -32.69 -2.51 10.97
N LYS A 773 -32.86 -1.50 11.82
CA LYS A 773 -34.15 -0.94 12.22
C LYS A 773 -34.26 0.48 11.67
N ARG A 774 -35.29 0.76 10.87
CA ARG A 774 -35.51 2.05 10.21
C ARG A 774 -36.91 2.53 10.51
N GLU A 775 -37.01 3.71 11.11
CA GLU A 775 -38.25 4.42 11.40
C GLU A 775 -38.32 5.67 10.52
N GLY A 776 -39.36 5.79 9.69
CA GLY A 776 -39.61 6.95 8.87
C GLY A 776 -40.95 7.60 9.20
N ARG A 777 -41.00 8.93 9.06
CA ARG A 777 -42.22 9.73 9.12
C ARG A 777 -42.20 10.72 7.98
N GLN A 778 -43.28 10.78 7.21
CA GLN A 778 -43.45 11.72 6.12
C GLN A 778 -44.77 12.46 6.29
N GLN A 779 -44.71 13.79 6.25
CA GLN A 779 -45.87 14.66 6.30
C GLN A 779 -46.11 15.20 4.90
N LEU A 780 -47.29 14.98 4.32
CA LEU A 780 -47.59 15.29 2.93
C LEU A 780 -48.52 16.51 2.74
N LEU A 781 -49.35 16.83 3.74
CA LEU A 781 -50.34 17.92 3.70
C LEU A 781 -50.35 18.69 5.03
N SER A 782 -50.50 20.02 4.96
CA SER A 782 -50.63 20.90 6.14
C SER A 782 -52.09 21.27 6.49
N GLN A 783 -53.03 21.07 5.57
CA GLN A 783 -54.45 21.33 5.78
C GLN A 783 -55.18 20.03 6.14
N ALA A 784 -56.24 20.14 6.95
CA ALA A 784 -57.00 18.98 7.40
C ALA A 784 -57.79 18.33 6.23
N PRO A 785 -57.68 17.00 6.04
CA PRO A 785 -56.88 16.07 6.85
C PRO A 785 -55.39 16.14 6.51
N SER A 786 -54.54 16.35 7.53
CA SER A 786 -53.09 16.21 7.31
C SER A 786 -52.76 14.72 7.16
N VAL A 787 -52.12 14.35 6.07
CA VAL A 787 -51.66 12.98 5.83
C VAL A 787 -50.27 12.83 6.40
N VAL A 788 -50.15 11.96 7.40
CA VAL A 788 -48.88 11.53 7.98
C VAL A 788 -48.71 10.05 7.70
N GLU A 789 -47.64 9.73 6.99
CA GLU A 789 -47.23 8.37 6.73
C GLU A 789 -46.08 8.01 7.66
N ALA A 790 -46.20 6.91 8.38
CA ALA A 790 -45.15 6.38 9.23
C ALA A 790 -44.80 4.95 8.83
N ASP A 791 -43.50 4.63 8.74
CA ASP A 791 -43.01 3.28 8.50
C ASP A 791 -42.01 2.83 9.57
N ASP A 792 -42.18 1.60 10.07
CA ASP A 792 -41.20 0.89 10.91
C ASP A 792 -40.77 -0.39 10.20
N ASN A 793 -39.50 -0.42 9.79
CA ASN A 793 -38.91 -1.51 9.05
C ASN A 793 -37.85 -2.20 9.91
N ARG A 794 -37.99 -3.51 10.10
CA ARG A 794 -36.94 -4.38 10.66
C ARG A 794 -36.46 -5.31 9.58
N SER A 795 -35.15 -5.42 9.45
CA SER A 795 -34.56 -6.11 8.30
C SER A 795 -33.29 -6.86 8.68
N ASP A 796 -33.17 -8.06 8.13
CA ASP A 796 -32.04 -8.96 8.28
C ASP A 796 -31.52 -9.35 6.90
N GLN A 797 -30.21 -9.28 6.72
CA GLN A 797 -29.51 -9.61 5.48
C GLN A 797 -28.30 -10.48 5.82
N ILE A 798 -28.23 -11.65 5.18
CA ILE A 798 -27.10 -12.57 5.30
C ILE A 798 -26.53 -12.87 3.92
N GLU A 799 -25.21 -12.75 3.78
CA GLU A 799 -24.51 -12.99 2.53
C GLU A 799 -23.19 -13.74 2.78
N ALA A 800 -22.84 -14.62 1.84
CA ALA A 800 -21.54 -15.27 1.79
C ALA A 800 -21.04 -15.32 0.34
N GLN A 801 -19.74 -15.11 0.15
CA GLN A 801 -19.09 -15.15 -1.15
C GLN A 801 -17.74 -15.86 -1.06
N TYR A 802 -17.47 -16.70 -2.04
CA TYR A 802 -16.20 -17.39 -2.25
C TYR A 802 -15.52 -16.87 -3.52
N LEU A 803 -14.27 -16.47 -3.37
CA LEU A 803 -13.40 -15.88 -4.37
C LEU A 803 -12.21 -16.81 -4.60
N PHE A 804 -12.02 -17.26 -5.83
CA PHE A 804 -10.90 -18.13 -6.21
C PHE A 804 -10.13 -17.56 -7.40
N GLN A 805 -8.81 -17.61 -7.33
CA GLN A 805 -7.90 -17.05 -8.32
C GLN A 805 -6.98 -18.11 -8.91
N HIS A 806 -6.90 -18.14 -10.23
CA HIS A 806 -6.01 -19.00 -10.99
C HIS A 806 -5.36 -18.21 -12.13
N GLU A 807 -4.23 -18.68 -12.67
CA GLU A 807 -3.48 -17.96 -13.72
C GLU A 807 -4.28 -17.71 -15.01
N LYS A 808 -5.31 -18.52 -15.27
CA LYS A 808 -6.14 -18.49 -16.48
C LYS A 808 -7.57 -18.01 -16.26
N PHE A 809 -8.05 -18.02 -15.03
CA PHE A 809 -9.39 -17.54 -14.70
C PHE A 809 -9.50 -17.18 -13.23
N ASN A 810 -10.49 -16.38 -12.87
CA ASN A 810 -10.96 -16.29 -11.49
C ASN A 810 -12.44 -16.66 -11.41
N LEU A 811 -12.89 -17.06 -10.23
CA LEU A 811 -14.25 -17.50 -9.94
C LEU A 811 -14.78 -16.74 -8.73
N THR A 812 -15.96 -16.17 -8.86
CA THR A 812 -16.70 -15.52 -7.77
C THR A 812 -18.07 -16.17 -7.67
N THR A 813 -18.37 -16.78 -6.53
CA THR A 813 -19.67 -17.41 -6.26
C THR A 813 -20.21 -16.91 -4.94
N GLY A 814 -21.52 -16.72 -4.85
CA GLY A 814 -22.11 -16.23 -3.61
C GLY A 814 -23.59 -16.54 -3.49
N ILE A 815 -24.05 -16.44 -2.25
CA ILE A 815 -25.44 -16.63 -1.86
C ILE A 815 -25.86 -15.51 -0.92
N SER A 816 -27.13 -15.16 -0.98
CA SER A 816 -27.70 -14.13 -0.13
C SER A 816 -29.16 -14.39 0.20
N ALA A 817 -29.57 -14.03 1.42
CA ALA A 817 -30.95 -14.04 1.85
C ALA A 817 -31.28 -12.78 2.63
N TYR A 818 -32.48 -12.25 2.38
CA TYR A 818 -32.95 -10.97 2.92
C TYR A 818 -34.40 -11.13 3.40
N ASP A 819 -34.71 -10.59 4.56
CA ASP A 819 -36.05 -10.53 5.13
C ASP A 819 -36.30 -9.12 5.68
N VAL A 820 -37.32 -8.44 5.17
CA VAL A 820 -37.74 -7.10 5.60
C VAL A 820 -39.18 -7.18 6.07
N LYS A 821 -39.39 -6.92 7.36
CA LYS A 821 -40.70 -6.77 7.98
C LYS A 821 -41.01 -5.28 8.07
N GLN A 822 -41.88 -4.82 7.18
CA GLN A 822 -42.37 -3.46 7.16
C GLN A 822 -43.75 -3.39 7.82
N LYS A 823 -43.88 -2.47 8.77
CA LYS A 823 -45.16 -1.97 9.27
C LYS A 823 -45.34 -0.55 8.77
N PHE A 824 -46.49 -0.27 8.21
CA PHE A 824 -46.84 1.07 7.73
C PHE A 824 -48.16 1.51 8.36
N ASP A 825 -48.22 2.78 8.73
CA ASP A 825 -49.37 3.45 9.30
C ASP A 825 -49.57 4.77 8.54
N SER A 826 -50.61 4.85 7.71
CA SER A 826 -51.05 6.10 7.10
C SER A 826 -52.17 6.68 7.95
N ALA A 827 -51.91 7.76 8.70
CA ALA A 827 -52.93 8.44 9.47
C ALA A 827 -53.43 9.67 8.72
N PHE A 828 -54.72 9.71 8.42
CA PHE A 828 -55.43 10.95 8.08
C PHE A 828 -55.76 11.66 9.40
N ASP A 829 -55.00 12.70 9.74
CA ASP A 829 -55.22 13.47 10.97
C ASP A 829 -56.28 14.55 10.74
N TRP A 830 -57.47 14.27 11.27
CA TRP A 830 -58.65 15.13 11.26
C TRP A 830 -58.82 15.98 12.52
N SER A 831 -57.86 15.93 13.45
CA SER A 831 -57.98 16.54 14.80
C SER A 831 -58.26 18.04 14.76
N ALA A 832 -57.79 18.75 13.73
CA ALA A 832 -58.05 20.17 13.54
C ALA A 832 -59.52 20.51 13.22
N ILE A 833 -60.32 19.56 12.72
CA ILE A 833 -61.74 19.75 12.39
C ILE A 833 -62.65 19.10 13.44
N PHE A 834 -62.30 17.91 13.94
CA PHE A 834 -63.20 17.11 14.79
C PHE A 834 -62.68 16.87 16.21
N GLY A 835 -61.49 17.37 16.57
CA GLY A 835 -60.88 17.13 17.89
C GLY A 835 -60.40 15.68 18.11
N SER A 836 -60.52 14.82 17.10
CA SER A 836 -60.05 13.43 17.07
C SER A 836 -59.49 13.09 15.70
N ASN A 837 -58.54 12.14 15.65
CA ASN A 837 -57.91 11.69 14.41
C ASN A 837 -58.87 10.90 13.49
N CYS A 838 -60.07 10.56 13.96
CA CYS A 838 -61.15 9.99 13.18
C CYS A 838 -62.43 10.78 13.41
N PRO A 839 -63.13 11.24 12.37
CA PRO A 839 -64.44 11.86 12.51
C PRO A 839 -65.49 10.84 12.97
N PRO A 840 -66.51 11.26 13.74
CA PRO A 840 -67.55 10.38 14.27
C PRO A 840 -68.60 9.92 13.23
N PHE A 841 -68.44 10.25 11.94
CA PHE A 841 -69.40 9.91 10.88
C PHE A 841 -68.66 9.28 9.68
N PRO A 842 -68.99 8.05 9.24
CA PRO A 842 -68.52 7.50 7.96
C PRO A 842 -69.21 8.20 6.76
N PRO A 843 -68.58 8.27 5.56
CA PRO A 843 -67.40 7.53 5.11
C PRO A 843 -66.19 8.46 4.93
N VAL A 844 -65.42 8.66 5.99
CA VAL A 844 -64.19 9.46 5.90
C VAL A 844 -63.00 8.53 6.19
N PRO A 845 -61.94 8.53 5.36
CA PRO A 845 -60.79 7.65 5.58
C PRO A 845 -60.20 7.90 6.96
N CYS A 846 -60.23 6.86 7.78
CA CYS A 846 -59.45 6.71 9.01
C CYS A 846 -58.19 5.93 8.64
N GLY A 847 -57.08 6.18 9.32
CA GLY A 847 -55.78 5.66 8.90
C GLY A 847 -55.72 4.14 8.68
N GLU A 848 -54.88 3.70 7.75
CA GLU A 848 -54.67 2.28 7.44
C GLU A 848 -53.36 1.78 8.03
N VAL A 849 -53.45 0.71 8.83
CA VAL A 849 -52.28 -0.01 9.35
C VAL A 849 -52.12 -1.30 8.56
N GLY A 850 -51.00 -1.43 7.85
CA GLY A 850 -50.68 -2.59 7.01
C GLY A 850 -49.32 -3.21 7.34
N GLU A 851 -49.19 -4.51 7.10
CA GLU A 851 -47.89 -5.21 7.09
C GLU A 851 -47.58 -5.66 5.66
N ASN A 852 -46.37 -5.38 5.18
CA ASN A 852 -45.94 -5.75 3.83
C ASN A 852 -44.55 -6.41 3.89
N PRO A 853 -44.48 -7.71 4.23
CA PRO A 853 -43.20 -8.41 4.30
C PRO A 853 -42.57 -8.51 2.91
N ARG A 854 -41.25 -8.38 2.86
CA ARG A 854 -40.48 -8.48 1.63
C ARG A 854 -39.35 -9.47 1.84
N LYS A 855 -39.20 -10.43 0.95
CA LYS A 855 -38.15 -11.42 1.00
C LYS A 855 -37.40 -11.43 -0.31
N ALA A 856 -36.08 -11.65 -0.22
CA ALA A 856 -35.29 -11.92 -1.39
C ALA A 856 -34.28 -13.03 -1.10
N ARG A 857 -34.02 -13.88 -2.09
CA ARG A 857 -32.96 -14.89 -2.05
C ARG A 857 -32.24 -14.84 -3.38
N SER A 858 -30.91 -14.90 -3.32
CA SER A 858 -30.10 -14.93 -4.53
C SER A 858 -28.96 -15.91 -4.42
N ALA A 859 -28.59 -16.48 -5.56
CA ALA A 859 -27.35 -17.22 -5.75
C ALA A 859 -26.73 -16.78 -7.07
N TYR A 860 -25.41 -16.64 -7.12
CA TYR A 860 -24.74 -16.18 -8.34
C TYR A 860 -23.39 -16.86 -8.54
N LEU A 861 -22.99 -16.95 -9.81
CA LEU A 861 -21.68 -17.44 -10.24
C LEU A 861 -21.15 -16.53 -11.34
N TYR A 862 -19.91 -16.07 -11.18
CA TYR A 862 -19.18 -15.25 -12.14
C TYR A 862 -17.79 -15.82 -12.36
N SER A 863 -17.32 -15.79 -13.60
CA SER A 863 -15.96 -16.19 -13.97
C SER A 863 -15.37 -15.19 -14.95
N ASN A 864 -14.15 -14.75 -14.67
CA ASN A 864 -13.34 -14.01 -15.64
C ASN A 864 -12.32 -14.96 -16.24
N ILE A 865 -12.40 -15.22 -17.54
CA ILE A 865 -11.50 -16.13 -18.26
C ILE A 865 -10.49 -15.32 -19.05
N PHE A 866 -9.21 -15.52 -18.75
CA PHE A 866 -8.10 -14.79 -19.33
C PHE A 866 -7.53 -15.53 -20.54
N THR A 867 -7.40 -14.81 -21.64
CA THR A 867 -6.63 -15.21 -22.84
C THR A 867 -5.62 -14.12 -23.17
N THR A 868 -4.75 -14.34 -24.16
CA THR A 868 -3.64 -13.41 -24.49
C THR A 868 -4.10 -11.96 -24.72
N SER A 869 -5.27 -11.75 -25.35
CA SER A 869 -5.80 -10.41 -25.65
C SER A 869 -7.25 -10.18 -25.21
N LYS A 870 -7.91 -11.17 -24.59
CA LYS A 870 -9.32 -11.07 -24.21
C LYS A 870 -9.56 -11.52 -22.77
N ILE A 871 -10.46 -10.82 -22.09
CA ILE A 871 -11.07 -11.22 -20.83
C ILE A 871 -12.54 -11.46 -21.12
N TRP A 872 -13.00 -12.69 -20.93
CA TRP A 872 -14.42 -13.03 -21.00
C TRP A 872 -15.00 -13.00 -19.60
N ASN A 873 -16.05 -12.23 -19.38
CA ASN A 873 -16.84 -12.24 -18.15
C ASN A 873 -18.08 -13.10 -18.42
N ILE A 874 -18.22 -14.23 -17.73
CA ILE A 874 -19.39 -15.10 -17.86
C ILE A 874 -19.99 -15.29 -16.49
N GLY A 875 -21.29 -15.08 -16.35
CA GLY A 875 -21.98 -15.32 -15.11
C GLY A 875 -23.48 -15.49 -15.27
N PHE A 876 -24.11 -15.87 -14.17
CA PHE A 876 -25.55 -15.94 -14.01
C PHE A 876 -25.89 -15.65 -12.55
N SER A 877 -27.04 -14.99 -12.33
CA SER A 877 -27.67 -14.90 -11.03
C SER A 877 -29.03 -15.59 -11.07
N TYR A 878 -29.40 -16.24 -9.98
CA TYR A 878 -30.78 -16.63 -9.71
C TYR A 878 -31.29 -15.73 -8.60
N ASP A 879 -32.41 -15.06 -8.84
CA ASP A 879 -33.02 -14.10 -7.94
C ASP A 879 -34.49 -14.47 -7.71
N SER A 880 -34.85 -14.67 -6.45
CA SER A 880 -36.22 -14.89 -5.97
C SER A 880 -36.62 -13.68 -5.13
N VAL A 881 -37.67 -12.95 -5.52
CA VAL A 881 -38.11 -11.70 -4.91
C VAL A 881 -39.60 -11.73 -4.64
N GLU A 882 -39.96 -11.64 -3.36
CA GLU A 882 -41.34 -11.55 -2.88
C GLU A 882 -41.57 -10.14 -2.28
N LYS A 883 -42.56 -9.40 -2.77
CA LYS A 883 -42.97 -8.08 -2.26
C LYS A 883 -44.46 -7.82 -2.52
N GLY A 884 -45.29 -7.92 -1.49
CA GLY A 884 -46.74 -7.76 -1.64
C GLY A 884 -47.31 -8.79 -2.64
N ALA A 885 -47.97 -8.31 -3.70
CA ALA A 885 -48.49 -9.15 -4.78
C ALA A 885 -47.44 -9.52 -5.87
N LEU A 886 -46.19 -9.05 -5.74
CA LEU A 886 -45.10 -9.39 -6.64
C LEU A 886 -44.35 -10.63 -6.14
N ASP A 887 -44.31 -11.69 -6.95
CA ASP A 887 -43.49 -12.88 -6.76
C ASP A 887 -42.73 -13.15 -8.06
N LEU A 888 -41.42 -12.94 -8.03
CA LEU A 888 -40.52 -13.08 -9.18
C LEU A 888 -39.46 -14.13 -8.88
N ASN A 889 -39.26 -15.04 -9.82
CA ASN A 889 -38.19 -16.03 -9.78
C ASN A 889 -37.51 -16.06 -11.15
N GLU A 890 -36.28 -15.57 -11.22
CA GLU A 890 -35.61 -15.33 -12.49
C GLU A 890 -34.17 -15.81 -12.47
N VAL A 891 -33.70 -16.33 -13.60
CA VAL A 891 -32.28 -16.60 -13.85
C VAL A 891 -31.81 -15.57 -14.85
N SER A 892 -30.94 -14.66 -14.40
CA SER A 892 -30.44 -13.56 -15.22
C SER A 892 -29.04 -13.88 -15.76
N PRO A 893 -28.87 -14.05 -17.08
CA PRO A 893 -27.56 -14.28 -17.69
C PRO A 893 -26.70 -13.01 -17.69
N LYS A 894 -25.38 -13.19 -17.65
CA LYS A 894 -24.40 -12.09 -17.65
C LYS A 894 -23.22 -12.48 -18.53
N ILE A 895 -23.01 -11.75 -19.62
CA ILE A 895 -21.89 -11.96 -20.54
C ILE A 895 -21.20 -10.64 -20.84
N GLY A 896 -19.88 -10.67 -20.81
CA GLY A 896 -19.03 -9.53 -21.09
C GLY A 896 -17.76 -9.93 -21.80
N LEU A 897 -17.22 -9.01 -22.59
CA LEU A 897 -15.97 -9.15 -23.31
C LEU A 897 -15.17 -7.87 -23.16
N GLN A 898 -13.93 -7.99 -22.70
CA GLN A 898 -12.91 -6.96 -22.84
C GLN A 898 -11.84 -7.48 -23.80
N TRP A 899 -11.66 -6.83 -24.94
CA TRP A 899 -10.72 -7.23 -25.98
C TRP A 899 -9.68 -6.13 -26.20
N SER A 900 -8.45 -6.40 -25.79
CA SER A 900 -7.30 -5.56 -26.12
C SER A 900 -6.94 -5.73 -27.60
N LEU A 901 -7.34 -4.77 -28.43
CA LEU A 901 -7.02 -4.72 -29.87
C LEU A 901 -5.54 -4.39 -30.09
N SER A 902 -4.94 -3.64 -29.17
CA SER A 902 -3.52 -3.35 -29.04
C SER A 902 -3.15 -3.16 -27.57
N GLU A 903 -1.88 -2.87 -27.25
CA GLU A 903 -1.47 -2.50 -25.88
C GLU A 903 -2.13 -1.20 -25.39
N GLN A 904 -2.63 -0.38 -26.31
CA GLN A 904 -3.17 0.95 -26.06
C GLN A 904 -4.70 1.00 -26.17
N THR A 905 -5.33 0.13 -26.95
CA THR A 905 -6.76 0.19 -27.27
C THR A 905 -7.50 -1.06 -26.81
N THR A 906 -8.57 -0.87 -26.04
CA THR A 906 -9.47 -1.93 -25.55
C THR A 906 -10.89 -1.69 -26.02
N LEU A 907 -11.51 -2.71 -26.59
CA LEU A 907 -12.94 -2.79 -26.88
C LEU A 907 -13.64 -3.50 -25.72
N ARG A 908 -14.78 -2.99 -25.26
CA ARG A 908 -15.64 -3.58 -24.22
C ARG A 908 -17.03 -3.81 -24.79
N ALA A 909 -17.63 -4.95 -24.46
CA ALA A 909 -19.01 -5.27 -24.78
C ALA A 909 -19.65 -6.03 -23.62
N ALA A 910 -20.93 -5.80 -23.36
CA ALA A 910 -21.67 -6.53 -22.33
C ALA A 910 -23.15 -6.70 -22.69
N TYR A 911 -23.71 -7.83 -22.27
CA TYR A 911 -25.14 -8.08 -22.17
C TYR A 911 -25.42 -8.71 -20.81
N PHE A 912 -26.38 -8.18 -20.06
CA PHE A 912 -26.82 -8.81 -18.82
C PHE A 912 -28.23 -8.42 -18.45
N GLU A 913 -28.88 -9.31 -17.69
CA GLU A 913 -30.15 -9.05 -17.03
C GLU A 913 -29.94 -8.91 -15.52
N THR A 914 -30.82 -8.16 -14.86
CA THR A 914 -30.77 -7.95 -13.41
C THR A 914 -32.13 -7.53 -12.87
N ILE A 915 -32.39 -7.88 -11.60
CA ILE A 915 -33.54 -7.44 -10.83
C ILE A 915 -33.10 -6.49 -9.72
N LYS A 916 -33.76 -5.33 -9.61
CA LYS A 916 -33.58 -4.42 -8.48
C LYS A 916 -34.22 -4.98 -7.20
N LYS A 917 -33.41 -5.65 -6.38
CA LYS A 917 -33.79 -6.24 -5.09
C LYS A 917 -34.07 -5.17 -4.01
N THR A 918 -34.95 -5.51 -3.06
CA THR A 918 -35.15 -4.73 -1.82
C THR A 918 -34.04 -5.07 -0.83
N LEU A 919 -32.95 -4.29 -0.82
CA LEU A 919 -31.80 -4.49 0.06
C LEU A 919 -32.00 -3.73 1.39
N THR A 920 -31.55 -4.32 2.50
CA THR A 920 -31.73 -3.78 3.87
C THR A 920 -31.17 -2.37 4.04
N VAL A 921 -29.96 -2.13 3.52
CA VAL A 921 -29.27 -0.82 3.55
C VAL A 921 -28.70 -0.46 2.18
N GLN A 922 -29.41 -0.84 1.10
CA GLN A 922 -29.00 -0.58 -0.30
C GLN A 922 -27.60 -1.09 -0.67
N GLN A 923 -27.09 -2.14 -0.03
CA GLN A 923 -25.77 -2.73 -0.32
C GLN A 923 -25.84 -4.26 -0.43
N THR A 924 -24.92 -4.84 -1.20
CA THR A 924 -24.73 -6.30 -1.36
C THR A 924 -23.26 -6.61 -1.60
N ILE A 925 -22.84 -7.86 -1.43
CA ILE A 925 -21.51 -8.31 -1.84
C ILE A 925 -21.49 -8.90 -3.26
N GLU A 926 -22.62 -8.93 -3.97
CA GLU A 926 -22.64 -9.31 -5.39
C GLU A 926 -21.75 -8.37 -6.24
N PRO A 927 -20.99 -8.88 -7.24
CA PRO A 927 -20.19 -8.03 -8.11
C PRO A 927 -21.01 -6.88 -8.72
N THR A 928 -20.51 -5.65 -8.73
CA THR A 928 -21.32 -4.51 -9.17
C THR A 928 -21.28 -4.23 -10.67
N GLN A 929 -20.47 -4.97 -11.43
CA GLN A 929 -20.24 -4.71 -12.85
C GLN A 929 -20.02 -5.97 -13.69
N VAL A 930 -20.29 -5.85 -14.99
CA VAL A 930 -20.00 -6.86 -16.03
C VAL A 930 -19.26 -6.18 -17.18
N ALA A 931 -18.01 -6.58 -17.44
CA ALA A 931 -17.14 -5.96 -18.45
C ALA A 931 -17.08 -4.42 -18.44
N GLY A 932 -17.39 -3.78 -17.30
CA GLY A 932 -17.14 -2.34 -17.08
C GLY A 932 -18.40 -1.51 -17.10
N PHE A 933 -19.53 -2.20 -17.15
CA PHE A 933 -20.82 -1.59 -17.09
C PHE A 933 -21.44 -1.94 -15.74
N ASN A 934 -21.92 -0.92 -15.04
CA ASN A 934 -22.60 -1.08 -13.76
C ASN A 934 -23.85 -1.93 -13.95
N GLN A 935 -24.10 -2.87 -13.03
CA GLN A 935 -25.34 -3.65 -13.02
C GLN A 935 -26.32 -3.22 -11.92
N LEU A 936 -25.86 -2.47 -10.92
CA LEU A 936 -26.68 -2.08 -9.77
C LEU A 936 -27.10 -0.62 -9.88
N PHE A 937 -28.27 -0.38 -10.48
CA PHE A 937 -28.87 0.95 -10.57
C PHE A 937 -29.90 1.17 -9.46
N ASP A 938 -29.98 2.40 -8.94
CA ASP A 938 -31.02 2.82 -8.01
C ASP A 938 -32.35 3.06 -8.74
N ASP A 939 -33.01 1.96 -9.05
CA ASP A 939 -34.34 1.88 -9.66
C ASP A 939 -35.43 1.60 -8.62
N HIS A 940 -36.67 1.57 -9.08
CA HIS A 940 -37.78 1.11 -8.25
C HIS A 940 -37.58 -0.36 -7.86
N ASN A 941 -37.84 -0.69 -6.58
CA ASN A 941 -37.69 -2.06 -6.09
C ASN A 941 -38.63 -3.02 -6.83
N GLY A 942 -38.06 -4.06 -7.45
CA GLY A 942 -38.72 -5.06 -8.29
C GLY A 942 -38.53 -4.86 -9.80
N THR A 943 -37.85 -3.78 -10.23
CA THR A 943 -37.58 -3.53 -11.65
C THR A 943 -36.71 -4.63 -12.24
N GLN A 944 -37.18 -5.25 -13.33
CA GLN A 944 -36.40 -6.11 -14.21
C GLN A 944 -35.74 -5.23 -15.28
N SER A 945 -34.48 -5.52 -15.62
CA SER A 945 -33.81 -4.78 -16.69
C SER A 945 -32.86 -5.66 -17.50
N ALA A 946 -32.90 -5.45 -18.81
CA ALA A 946 -31.93 -5.98 -19.76
C ALA A 946 -31.00 -4.85 -20.23
N PHE A 947 -29.70 -5.09 -20.14
CA PHE A 947 -28.64 -4.14 -20.49
C PHE A 947 -27.86 -4.62 -21.70
N THR A 948 -27.56 -3.73 -22.65
CA THR A 948 -26.61 -3.97 -23.74
C THR A 948 -25.66 -2.78 -23.85
N GLY A 949 -24.35 -3.02 -23.79
CA GLY A 949 -23.33 -1.95 -23.83
C GLY A 949 -22.14 -2.25 -24.73
N LEU A 950 -21.56 -1.19 -25.30
CA LEU A 950 -20.34 -1.18 -26.10
C LEU A 950 -19.46 0.00 -25.69
N GLY A 951 -18.15 -0.23 -25.59
CA GLY A 951 -17.18 0.82 -25.27
C GLY A 951 -15.86 0.62 -25.97
N VAL A 952 -15.17 1.70 -26.29
CA VAL A 952 -13.81 1.70 -26.85
C VAL A 952 -12.98 2.69 -26.08
N ASP A 953 -11.90 2.22 -25.47
CA ASP A 953 -10.98 3.03 -24.67
C ASP A 953 -9.58 2.95 -25.27
N SER A 954 -8.93 4.08 -25.48
CA SER A 954 -7.62 4.16 -26.15
C SER A 954 -6.67 5.14 -25.47
N LYS A 955 -5.45 4.66 -25.19
CA LYS A 955 -4.29 5.47 -24.83
C LYS A 955 -3.62 5.95 -26.12
N ILE A 956 -4.08 7.08 -26.66
CA ILE A 956 -3.60 7.63 -27.95
C ILE A 956 -2.09 7.90 -27.90
N ASN A 957 -1.60 8.42 -26.77
CA ASN A 957 -0.17 8.49 -26.44
C ASN A 957 0.00 8.50 -24.91
N ALA A 958 1.22 8.73 -24.41
CA ALA A 958 1.53 8.75 -22.98
C ALA A 958 0.77 9.81 -22.15
N SER A 959 0.18 10.81 -22.81
CA SER A 959 -0.47 11.97 -22.20
C SER A 959 -1.91 12.22 -22.66
N LEU A 960 -2.38 11.55 -23.73
CA LEU A 960 -3.69 11.77 -24.34
C LEU A 960 -4.48 10.47 -24.37
N PHE A 961 -5.70 10.51 -23.84
CA PHE A 961 -6.59 9.37 -23.68
C PHE A 961 -7.94 9.69 -24.30
N GLY A 962 -8.54 8.71 -24.97
CA GLY A 962 -9.88 8.81 -25.55
C GLY A 962 -10.74 7.63 -25.13
N SER A 963 -12.02 7.88 -24.87
CA SER A 963 -13.00 6.84 -24.60
C SER A 963 -14.35 7.14 -25.23
N VAL A 964 -15.00 6.13 -25.77
CA VAL A 964 -16.37 6.18 -26.30
C VAL A 964 -17.16 5.07 -25.63
N GLU A 965 -18.35 5.37 -25.14
CA GLU A 965 -19.23 4.42 -24.48
C GLU A 965 -20.68 4.63 -24.93
N PHE A 966 -21.38 3.53 -25.15
CA PHE A 966 -22.79 3.50 -25.52
C PHE A 966 -23.47 2.35 -24.79
N TYR A 967 -24.64 2.59 -24.22
CA TYR A 967 -25.47 1.50 -23.73
C TYR A 967 -26.97 1.77 -23.86
N LEU A 968 -27.73 0.68 -23.88
CA LEU A 968 -29.18 0.63 -23.89
C LEU A 968 -29.66 -0.18 -22.69
N ARG A 969 -30.77 0.26 -22.09
CA ARG A 969 -31.50 -0.50 -21.07
C ARG A 969 -32.97 -0.55 -21.43
N ASP A 970 -33.52 -1.75 -21.49
CA ASP A 970 -34.96 -1.99 -21.53
C ASP A 970 -35.38 -2.45 -20.12
N LEU A 971 -36.30 -1.72 -19.48
CA LEU A 971 -36.72 -1.97 -18.11
C LEU A 971 -38.23 -2.17 -18.02
N ASP A 972 -38.63 -3.08 -17.15
CA ASP A 972 -40.02 -3.26 -16.73
C ASP A 972 -40.15 -2.84 -15.26
N VAL A 973 -40.78 -1.68 -15.06
CA VAL A 973 -40.86 -0.97 -13.77
C VAL A 973 -42.19 -1.31 -13.09
N PRO A 974 -42.18 -1.96 -11.92
CA PRO A 974 -43.41 -2.23 -11.18
C PRO A 974 -43.88 -1.00 -10.41
N VAL A 975 -45.12 -0.62 -10.65
CA VAL A 975 -45.86 0.37 -9.86
C VAL A 975 -46.88 -0.38 -9.01
N PHE A 976 -46.81 -0.17 -7.70
CA PHE A 976 -47.65 -0.84 -6.72
C PHE A 976 -48.89 0.01 -6.43
N SER A 977 -50.07 -0.62 -6.46
CA SER A 977 -51.34 -0.09 -5.96
C SER A 977 -51.88 -1.03 -4.89
N ASP A 978 -52.88 -0.60 -4.10
CA ASP A 978 -53.38 -1.27 -2.88
C ASP A 978 -53.51 -2.81 -2.96
N THR A 979 -53.84 -3.37 -4.13
CA THR A 979 -53.93 -4.82 -4.34
C THR A 979 -53.30 -5.35 -5.64
N LYS A 980 -52.73 -4.50 -6.49
CA LYS A 980 -52.24 -4.89 -7.82
C LYS A 980 -50.88 -4.28 -8.13
N VAL A 981 -50.06 -5.04 -8.86
CA VAL A 981 -48.80 -4.57 -9.44
C VAL A 981 -49.01 -4.37 -10.94
N THR A 982 -48.73 -3.16 -11.43
CA THR A 982 -48.74 -2.86 -12.87
C THR A 982 -47.31 -2.65 -13.33
N GLN A 983 -46.90 -3.34 -14.39
CA GLN A 983 -45.57 -3.16 -14.97
C GLN A 983 -45.63 -2.12 -16.10
N PHE A 984 -44.72 -1.16 -16.05
CA PHE A 984 -44.56 -0.12 -17.06
C PHE A 984 -43.21 -0.23 -17.73
N ASN A 985 -43.21 -0.18 -19.06
CA ASN A 985 -41.97 -0.22 -19.82
C ASN A 985 -41.25 1.13 -19.78
N ARG A 986 -39.94 1.09 -19.56
CA ARG A 986 -39.05 2.25 -19.68
C ARG A 986 -37.84 1.87 -20.51
N LYS A 987 -37.41 2.77 -21.40
CA LYS A 987 -36.23 2.61 -22.24
C LYS A 987 -35.24 3.72 -21.98
N GLU A 988 -33.98 3.35 -21.79
CA GLU A 988 -32.88 4.28 -21.53
C GLU A 988 -31.79 4.07 -22.59
N ALA A 989 -31.28 5.15 -23.16
CA ALA A 989 -30.14 5.13 -24.07
C ALA A 989 -29.10 6.17 -23.61
N PHE A 990 -27.86 5.74 -23.51
CA PHE A 990 -26.76 6.56 -23.02
C PHE A 990 -25.59 6.56 -24.01
N TYR A 991 -25.00 7.74 -24.20
CA TYR A 991 -23.85 7.97 -25.07
C TYR A 991 -22.83 8.82 -24.32
N ARG A 992 -21.55 8.44 -24.35
CA ARG A 992 -20.44 9.23 -23.78
C ARG A 992 -19.24 9.18 -24.72
N ILE A 993 -18.67 10.35 -24.98
CA ILE A 993 -17.38 10.51 -25.66
C ILE A 993 -16.53 11.39 -24.75
N GLN A 994 -15.30 10.99 -24.47
CA GLN A 994 -14.40 11.73 -23.60
C GLN A 994 -12.99 11.74 -24.17
N MET A 995 -12.33 12.89 -24.04
CA MET A 995 -10.90 13.05 -24.26
C MET A 995 -10.25 13.69 -23.04
N ASP A 996 -9.18 13.07 -22.56
CA ASP A 996 -8.42 13.50 -21.39
C ASP A 996 -6.96 13.74 -21.79
N TRP A 997 -6.41 14.90 -21.42
CA TRP A 997 -5.09 15.35 -21.87
C TRP A 997 -4.24 15.88 -20.71
N ALA A 998 -3.18 15.15 -20.38
CA ALA A 998 -2.12 15.57 -19.44
C ALA A 998 -1.03 16.35 -20.20
N ALA A 999 -1.40 17.49 -20.77
CA ALA A 999 -0.65 18.27 -21.75
C ALA A 999 0.81 18.59 -21.40
N TYR A 1000 1.02 19.06 -20.17
CA TYR A 1000 2.31 19.54 -19.66
C TYR A 1000 2.44 19.15 -18.19
N ALA A 1001 3.65 19.21 -17.63
CA ALA A 1001 3.94 18.80 -16.25
C ALA A 1001 3.05 19.42 -15.14
N ARG A 1002 2.29 20.49 -15.46
CA ARG A 1002 1.43 21.23 -14.51
C ARG A 1002 -0.02 21.40 -14.96
N TRP A 1003 -0.39 20.96 -16.17
CA TRP A 1003 -1.70 21.22 -16.75
C TRP A 1003 -2.37 19.92 -17.17
N ALA A 1004 -3.65 19.80 -16.85
CA ALA A 1004 -4.52 18.73 -17.33
C ALA A 1004 -5.82 19.33 -17.88
N ALA A 1005 -6.33 18.76 -18.96
CA ALA A 1005 -7.60 19.16 -19.57
C ALA A 1005 -8.46 17.92 -19.85
N SER A 1006 -9.77 18.08 -19.77
CA SER A 1006 -10.74 17.04 -20.10
C SER A 1006 -11.93 17.66 -20.83
N VAL A 1007 -12.39 17.00 -21.88
CA VAL A 1007 -13.62 17.35 -22.59
C VAL A 1007 -14.47 16.09 -22.68
N ARG A 1008 -15.72 16.19 -22.26
CA ARG A 1008 -16.69 15.10 -22.36
C ARG A 1008 -17.93 15.60 -23.06
N TYR A 1009 -18.48 14.79 -23.96
CA TYR A 1009 -19.84 14.88 -24.43
C TYR A 1009 -20.60 13.68 -23.85
N GLN A 1010 -21.73 13.92 -23.19
CA GLN A 1010 -22.61 12.82 -22.78
C GLN A 1010 -24.07 13.16 -23.03
N GLN A 1011 -24.84 12.15 -23.41
CA GLN A 1011 -26.26 12.27 -23.68
C GLN A 1011 -27.01 11.08 -23.10
N GLU A 1012 -28.06 11.37 -22.34
CA GLU A 1012 -29.02 10.38 -21.83
C GLU A 1012 -30.38 10.66 -22.44
N ARG A 1013 -31.06 9.60 -22.89
CA ARG A 1013 -32.44 9.65 -23.39
C ARG A 1013 -33.26 8.62 -22.64
N VAL A 1014 -34.31 9.09 -22.00
CA VAL A 1014 -35.26 8.26 -21.25
C VAL A 1014 -36.62 8.38 -21.92
N SER A 1015 -37.22 7.24 -22.26
CA SER A 1015 -38.61 7.14 -22.65
C SER A 1015 -39.33 6.28 -21.61
N ASN A 1016 -40.33 6.85 -20.97
CA ASN A 1016 -40.95 6.31 -19.78
C ASN A 1016 -42.48 6.24 -19.97
N LYS A 1017 -43.06 5.08 -19.68
CA LYS A 1017 -44.51 4.90 -19.65
C LYS A 1017 -45.08 4.89 -18.23
N ALA A 1018 -44.22 4.86 -17.20
CA ALA A 1018 -44.63 4.97 -15.81
C ALA A 1018 -44.97 6.43 -15.45
N PRO A 1019 -45.65 6.70 -14.32
CA PRO A 1019 -45.92 8.07 -13.86
C PRO A 1019 -44.64 8.94 -13.82
N GLY A 1020 -44.76 10.18 -14.29
CA GLY A 1020 -43.65 11.12 -14.44
C GLY A 1020 -43.50 11.62 -15.88
N PRO A 1021 -42.38 12.26 -16.23
CA PRO A 1021 -42.13 12.71 -17.59
C PRO A 1021 -42.12 11.53 -18.59
N GLU A 1022 -42.80 11.68 -19.72
CA GLU A 1022 -42.85 10.65 -20.78
C GLU A 1022 -41.51 10.51 -21.51
N ARG A 1023 -40.83 11.65 -21.72
CA ARG A 1023 -39.52 11.69 -22.39
C ARG A 1023 -38.63 12.73 -21.75
N VAL A 1024 -37.40 12.35 -21.42
CA VAL A 1024 -36.35 13.25 -20.95
C VAL A 1024 -35.08 12.99 -21.75
N GLU A 1025 -34.57 14.02 -22.41
CA GLU A 1025 -33.29 13.96 -23.11
C GLU A 1025 -32.35 15.03 -22.59
N THR A 1026 -31.27 14.62 -21.93
CA THR A 1026 -30.26 15.53 -21.40
C THR A 1026 -28.96 15.32 -22.15
N ALA A 1027 -28.47 16.36 -22.82
CA ALA A 1027 -27.14 16.41 -23.42
C ALA A 1027 -26.28 17.41 -22.68
N GLN A 1028 -25.04 17.04 -22.34
CA GLN A 1028 -24.14 17.91 -21.61
C GLN A 1028 -22.70 17.80 -22.10
N VAL A 1029 -21.99 18.94 -22.07
CA VAL A 1029 -20.60 19.09 -22.53
C VAL A 1029 -19.77 19.80 -21.47
N PRO A 1030 -19.27 19.08 -20.45
CA PRO A 1030 -18.31 19.64 -19.51
C PRO A 1030 -16.90 19.71 -20.12
N VAL A 1031 -16.30 20.89 -20.02
CA VAL A 1031 -14.90 21.18 -20.33
C VAL A 1031 -14.20 21.55 -19.03
N LYS A 1032 -13.16 20.80 -18.68
CA LYS A 1032 -12.42 20.96 -17.43
C LYS A 1032 -10.96 21.26 -17.70
N ILE A 1033 -10.43 22.23 -16.96
CA ILE A 1033 -9.00 22.57 -16.94
C ILE A 1033 -8.52 22.54 -15.50
N SER A 1034 -7.40 21.88 -15.25
CA SER A 1034 -6.77 21.79 -13.94
C SER A 1034 -5.31 22.24 -14.02
N TYR A 1035 -4.88 23.02 -13.03
CA TYR A 1035 -3.52 23.52 -12.87
C TYR A 1035 -2.93 23.09 -11.52
N PHE A 1036 -1.68 22.64 -11.53
CA PHE A 1036 -0.95 22.18 -10.34
C PHE A 1036 0.37 22.95 -10.21
N HIS A 1037 0.52 23.71 -9.13
CA HIS A 1037 1.73 24.48 -8.85
C HIS A 1037 2.68 23.71 -7.88
N PRO A 1038 4.01 23.77 -8.07
CA PRO A 1038 4.98 23.13 -7.18
C PRO A 1038 4.99 23.62 -5.73
N ASN A 1039 4.32 24.74 -5.42
CA ASN A 1039 4.18 25.26 -4.06
C ASN A 1039 2.95 24.68 -3.34
N ASN A 1040 2.38 23.58 -3.83
CA ASN A 1040 1.17 22.92 -3.36
C ASN A 1040 -0.17 23.61 -3.65
N ALA A 1041 -0.18 24.75 -4.36
CA ALA A 1041 -1.42 25.34 -4.86
C ALA A 1041 -1.97 24.59 -6.08
N PHE A 1042 -3.29 24.53 -6.22
CA PHE A 1042 -3.95 23.99 -7.41
C PHE A 1042 -5.22 24.79 -7.73
N GLY A 1043 -5.60 24.78 -9.01
CA GLY A 1043 -6.82 25.42 -9.51
C GLY A 1043 -7.56 24.50 -10.47
N LYS A 1044 -8.89 24.53 -10.44
CA LYS A 1044 -9.76 23.78 -11.34
C LYS A 1044 -10.86 24.70 -11.84
N LEU A 1045 -11.07 24.70 -13.15
CA LEU A 1045 -12.16 25.42 -13.81
C LEU A 1045 -12.96 24.40 -14.64
N THR A 1046 -14.27 24.37 -14.44
CA THR A 1046 -15.18 23.53 -15.22
C THR A 1046 -16.24 24.42 -15.84
N ALA A 1047 -16.46 24.32 -17.14
CA ALA A 1047 -17.57 24.94 -17.83
C ALA A 1047 -18.42 23.84 -18.48
N THR A 1048 -19.69 23.77 -18.11
CA THR A 1048 -20.63 22.74 -18.55
C THR A 1048 -21.78 23.39 -19.30
N HIS A 1049 -21.88 23.09 -20.60
CA HIS A 1049 -23.08 23.40 -21.37
C HIS A 1049 -24.08 22.25 -21.20
N VAL A 1050 -25.31 22.56 -20.81
CA VAL A 1050 -26.40 21.58 -20.65
C VAL A 1050 -27.53 21.95 -21.59
N ARG A 1051 -28.11 20.97 -22.28
CA ARG A 1051 -29.34 21.09 -23.05
C ARG A 1051 -30.27 19.96 -22.67
N GLN A 1052 -31.45 20.28 -22.14
CA GLN A 1052 -32.45 19.29 -21.75
C GLN A 1052 -33.76 19.50 -22.52
N HIS A 1053 -34.32 18.41 -23.03
CA HIS A 1053 -35.65 18.36 -23.63
C HIS A 1053 -36.55 17.47 -22.79
N VAL A 1054 -37.73 17.98 -22.39
CA VAL A 1054 -38.68 17.26 -21.54
C VAL A 1054 -40.06 17.27 -22.20
N THR A 1055 -40.70 16.11 -22.25
CA THR A 1055 -42.10 15.93 -22.63
C THR A 1055 -42.85 15.37 -21.43
N LEU A 1056 -43.96 16.02 -21.07
CA LEU A 1056 -44.83 15.64 -19.96
C LEU A 1056 -46.13 15.04 -20.49
N ASP A 1057 -46.81 14.25 -19.65
CA ASP A 1057 -48.11 13.66 -19.98
C ASP A 1057 -49.18 14.75 -20.19
N SER A 1058 -50.21 14.38 -20.95
CA SER A 1058 -51.34 15.19 -21.39
C SER A 1058 -52.27 15.63 -20.24
N GLY A 1059 -51.80 16.58 -19.44
CA GLY A 1059 -52.55 17.20 -18.34
C GLY A 1059 -51.79 18.30 -17.57
N THR A 1060 -50.55 18.60 -17.99
CA THR A 1060 -49.64 19.55 -17.33
C THR A 1060 -49.63 20.92 -18.05
N SER A 1061 -49.01 21.93 -17.43
CA SER A 1061 -48.97 23.32 -17.93
C SER A 1061 -48.30 23.49 -19.30
N PHE A 1062 -47.51 22.51 -19.75
CA PHE A 1062 -46.92 22.44 -21.08
C PHE A 1062 -46.74 20.97 -21.52
N SER A 1063 -46.89 20.67 -22.82
CA SER A 1063 -46.72 19.31 -23.33
C SER A 1063 -45.27 18.93 -23.63
N SER A 1064 -44.44 19.87 -24.07
CA SER A 1064 -43.01 19.64 -24.33
C SER A 1064 -42.20 20.95 -24.32
N ARG A 1065 -40.99 20.94 -23.76
CA ARG A 1065 -40.11 22.12 -23.68
C ARG A 1065 -38.63 21.75 -23.74
N THR A 1066 -37.81 22.68 -24.22
CA THR A 1066 -36.35 22.55 -24.26
C THR A 1066 -35.71 23.71 -23.50
N GLU A 1067 -34.73 23.42 -22.66
CA GLU A 1067 -33.90 24.39 -21.95
C GLU A 1067 -32.42 24.18 -22.33
N ALA A 1068 -31.64 25.26 -22.40
CA ALA A 1068 -30.19 25.19 -22.59
C ALA A 1068 -29.49 26.29 -21.77
N PHE A 1069 -28.44 25.91 -21.05
CA PHE A 1069 -27.76 26.79 -20.09
C PHE A 1069 -26.28 26.44 -19.90
N PHE A 1070 -25.54 27.34 -19.26
CA PHE A 1070 -24.12 27.16 -18.94
C PHE A 1070 -23.88 27.25 -17.43
N VAL A 1071 -23.25 26.22 -16.87
CA VAL A 1071 -22.75 26.23 -15.48
C VAL A 1071 -21.23 26.37 -15.51
N VAL A 1072 -20.69 27.34 -14.76
CA VAL A 1072 -19.25 27.52 -14.62
C VAL A 1072 -18.86 27.43 -13.16
N ASP A 1073 -17.97 26.49 -12.85
CA ASP A 1073 -17.48 26.20 -11.51
C ASP A 1073 -15.99 26.47 -11.42
N LEU A 1074 -15.56 27.07 -10.31
CA LEU A 1074 -14.18 27.38 -10.00
C LEU A 1074 -13.81 26.81 -8.63
N ALA A 1075 -12.71 26.06 -8.56
CA ALA A 1075 -12.13 25.62 -7.30
C ALA A 1075 -10.65 26.01 -7.23
N ILE A 1076 -10.24 26.59 -6.11
CA ILE A 1076 -8.86 26.93 -5.81
C ILE A 1076 -8.51 26.26 -4.49
N GLY A 1077 -7.39 25.57 -4.42
CA GLY A 1077 -6.97 24.93 -3.18
C GLY A 1077 -5.47 24.92 -2.97
N TYR A 1078 -5.09 24.54 -1.76
CA TYR A 1078 -3.72 24.50 -1.30
C TYR A 1078 -3.53 23.28 -0.39
N ARG A 1079 -2.54 22.43 -0.71
CA ARG A 1079 -2.15 21.33 0.17
C ARG A 1079 -1.18 21.84 1.23
N LEU A 1080 -1.52 21.60 2.49
CA LEU A 1080 -0.74 22.08 3.63
C LEU A 1080 0.63 21.38 3.68
N PRO A 1081 1.71 22.08 4.08
CA PRO A 1081 3.03 21.49 4.30
C PRO A 1081 2.97 20.30 5.27
N ASN A 1082 4.00 19.44 5.23
CA ASN A 1082 4.09 18.24 6.08
C ASN A 1082 2.89 17.30 5.96
N ARG A 1083 2.09 17.43 4.88
CA ARG A 1083 0.97 16.54 4.58
C ARG A 1083 -0.10 16.53 5.68
N TRP A 1084 -0.35 17.70 6.28
CA TRP A 1084 -1.38 17.89 7.30
C TRP A 1084 -2.80 17.93 6.72
N GLY A 1085 -2.96 18.13 5.42
CA GLY A 1085 -4.27 18.18 4.78
C GLY A 1085 -4.33 19.20 3.66
N SER A 1086 -5.51 19.76 3.40
CA SER A 1086 -5.72 20.74 2.34
C SER A 1086 -6.86 21.71 2.69
N ILE A 1087 -6.81 22.89 2.09
CA ILE A 1087 -7.90 23.87 2.09
C ILE A 1087 -8.34 24.11 0.66
N THR A 1088 -9.65 24.13 0.42
CA THR A 1088 -10.23 24.44 -0.90
C THR A 1088 -11.35 25.47 -0.76
N LEU A 1089 -11.31 26.49 -1.60
CA LEU A 1089 -12.42 27.41 -1.86
C LEU A 1089 -13.06 27.01 -3.19
N GLU A 1090 -14.36 26.77 -3.18
CA GLU A 1090 -15.14 26.36 -4.35
C GLU A 1090 -16.29 27.34 -4.57
N ALA A 1091 -16.48 27.79 -5.80
CA ALA A 1091 -17.60 28.60 -6.23
C ALA A 1091 -18.27 27.91 -7.41
N ARG A 1092 -19.54 27.57 -7.24
CA ARG A 1092 -20.35 26.86 -8.24
C ARG A 1092 -21.32 27.81 -8.91
N ASN A 1093 -21.61 27.51 -10.17
CA ASN A 1093 -22.52 28.29 -11.00
C ASN A 1093 -22.27 29.81 -10.90
N LEU A 1094 -21.10 30.24 -11.36
CA LEU A 1094 -20.66 31.62 -11.25
C LEU A 1094 -21.61 32.62 -11.94
N PHE A 1095 -22.35 32.21 -12.98
CA PHE A 1095 -23.01 33.15 -13.89
C PHE A 1095 -24.52 32.93 -14.07
N ASP A 1096 -24.98 31.73 -14.41
CA ASP A 1096 -26.35 31.51 -14.91
C ASP A 1096 -27.33 31.11 -13.79
N LYS A 1097 -28.21 32.02 -13.39
CA LYS A 1097 -29.16 31.80 -12.28
C LYS A 1097 -30.62 31.65 -12.73
N THR A 1098 -30.85 31.47 -14.03
CA THR A 1098 -32.19 31.63 -14.62
C THR A 1098 -32.72 30.36 -15.29
N PHE A 1099 -31.93 29.29 -15.31
CA PHE A 1099 -32.31 28.05 -15.97
C PHE A 1099 -33.25 27.20 -15.13
N ILE A 1100 -33.96 26.30 -15.82
CA ILE A 1100 -34.82 25.26 -15.25
C ILE A 1100 -34.27 23.87 -15.63
N PHE A 1101 -34.52 22.86 -14.79
CA PHE A 1101 -33.98 21.52 -15.01
C PHE A 1101 -34.88 20.46 -14.38
N GLN A 1102 -35.15 19.38 -15.11
CA GLN A 1102 -35.82 18.18 -14.61
C GLN A 1102 -34.76 17.21 -14.10
N ASP A 1103 -34.81 16.89 -12.81
CA ASP A 1103 -33.93 15.86 -12.25
C ASP A 1103 -34.40 14.44 -12.57
N GLN A 1104 -33.67 13.46 -12.03
CA GLN A 1104 -33.91 12.03 -12.24
C GLN A 1104 -34.67 11.36 -11.09
N ASN A 1105 -35.25 12.12 -10.15
CA ASN A 1105 -35.90 11.55 -8.96
C ASN A 1105 -37.13 10.70 -9.30
N PHE A 1106 -37.82 10.98 -10.40
CA PHE A 1106 -38.94 10.15 -10.90
C PHE A 1106 -38.54 8.70 -11.24
N MET A 1107 -37.23 8.40 -11.35
CA MET A 1107 -36.73 7.05 -11.64
C MET A 1107 -36.34 6.26 -10.38
N ARG A 1108 -36.26 6.90 -9.22
CA ARG A 1108 -35.64 6.37 -7.99
C ARG A 1108 -36.67 6.03 -6.91
N SER A 1109 -36.26 5.17 -5.97
CA SER A 1109 -37.09 4.82 -4.80
C SER A 1109 -36.97 5.83 -3.64
N GLU A 1110 -35.89 6.61 -3.58
CA GLU A 1110 -35.69 7.67 -2.58
C GLU A 1110 -35.24 8.96 -3.28
N PRO A 1111 -35.69 10.13 -2.80
CA PRO A 1111 -35.29 11.41 -3.37
C PRO A 1111 -33.80 11.68 -3.09
N VAL A 1112 -33.10 12.22 -4.07
CA VAL A 1112 -31.72 12.67 -3.98
C VAL A 1112 -31.60 14.13 -4.39
N SER A 1113 -30.48 14.76 -4.06
CA SER A 1113 -30.21 16.14 -4.41
C SER A 1113 -30.01 16.36 -5.91
N TYR A 1114 -30.20 17.60 -6.30
CA TYR A 1114 -30.10 18.15 -7.65
C TYR A 1114 -28.68 18.05 -8.25
N GLU A 1115 -28.61 17.80 -9.56
CA GLU A 1115 -27.35 17.81 -10.33
C GLU A 1115 -26.90 19.25 -10.66
N PHE A 1116 -27.85 20.13 -11.00
CA PHE A 1116 -27.60 21.53 -11.35
C PHE A 1116 -28.49 22.45 -10.50
N ILE A 1117 -27.91 23.52 -9.96
CA ILE A 1117 -28.61 24.50 -9.10
C ILE A 1117 -28.64 25.84 -9.82
N PRO A 1118 -29.82 26.49 -9.97
CA PRO A 1118 -29.93 27.83 -10.55
C PRO A 1118 -29.51 28.94 -9.56
N GLU A 1119 -28.53 28.66 -8.69
CA GLU A 1119 -27.99 29.61 -7.73
C GLU A 1119 -26.46 29.50 -7.66
N ARG A 1120 -25.80 30.64 -7.42
CA ARG A 1120 -24.37 30.67 -7.13
C ARG A 1120 -24.13 30.26 -5.68
N THR A 1121 -23.43 29.14 -5.48
CA THR A 1121 -23.02 28.69 -4.15
C THR A 1121 -21.51 28.83 -3.97
N ILE A 1122 -21.08 29.30 -2.81
CA ILE A 1122 -19.66 29.40 -2.44
C ILE A 1122 -19.45 28.55 -1.19
N MET A 1123 -18.42 27.72 -1.20
CA MET A 1123 -18.11 26.81 -0.12
C MET A 1123 -16.61 26.83 0.16
N THR A 1124 -16.24 26.74 1.44
CA THR A 1124 -14.86 26.52 1.87
C THR A 1124 -14.79 25.20 2.62
N GLN A 1125 -13.86 24.34 2.19
CA GLN A 1125 -13.59 23.06 2.81
C GLN A 1125 -12.18 23.05 3.40
N LEU A 1126 -12.07 22.64 4.66
CA LEU A 1126 -10.80 22.36 5.34
C LEU A 1126 -10.76 20.88 5.68
N SER A 1127 -9.72 20.18 5.23
CA SER A 1127 -9.46 18.78 5.54
C SER A 1127 -8.14 18.65 6.28
N LEU A 1128 -8.15 17.97 7.42
CA LEU A 1128 -7.02 17.78 8.32
C LEU A 1128 -6.79 16.29 8.60
N ASN A 1129 -5.53 15.87 8.55
CA ASN A 1129 -5.07 14.52 8.85
C ASN A 1129 -3.92 14.63 9.86
N ILE A 1130 -4.18 14.27 11.12
CA ILE A 1130 -3.26 14.42 12.26
C ILE A 1130 -2.85 13.05 12.79
#